data_AF-A0A3P9DTP2-F1
#
_entry.id   AF-A0A3P9DTP2-F1
#
_cell.length_a   1.000
_cell.length_b   1.000
_cell.length_c   1.000
_cell.angle_alpha   90.00
_cell.angle_beta   90.00
_cell.angle_gamma   90.00
#
_symmetry.space_group_name_H-M   'P 1'
#
loop_
_entity.id
_entity.type
_entity.pdbx_description
1 polymer ?
#
loop_
_entity_poly.entity_id
_entity_poly.type
_entity_poly.pdbx_seq_one_letter_code
_entity_poly.pdbx_strand_id
1 'polypeptide(L)'
;MRPSSVLEVAALGQPFSLGMLYDARRGKLIPGVTLWNSKTLQKKPVEHNQHSSEFHINATDSIEKKSALLDVNGSLKASFLGGLIEVEGSAKYLNDRKKSHHQCRVTLQYKATTKFKQLILTPDETKNSQEAKNVKRLATHVVTGILYGANAFFVFDSEKLDDSNIQAIEGSMQAVIKKIPSFNVDGKVDIKLSDEEKAVTDKFTCKFYGDFILESNPATFEDAVKTYIQLPKLLGENRENCVPLKVILMPLKKFHPKAAYMISSGFISKAEDTLQELHNLDIRCNDLLEDRVARSFPQIQEKLGRFKKLCQYFRSSLQETIAEKLPSIRAGEENEQELVEVFDDRDKSPFSQEKLTKWIKDEEREVTIIRYFVDMMEGAKIISDQSELDREVFKPGVEEVLCFVFTSLKSIDPYLQNMSDYLEKKKLEGTDGNTPPTQDQWYFSDDVIKQMTEKAKVVHDHAKALKTKNSFHFLVAAISNDNYKGGSIYHYRKNFLITENFSGYACGLSLDPNTAHCELLLSEGDKEVTRGEKQQYPDLPERFSEVPQILCREELTGRCYWEVECKAFLQACVDVDVCYKQLERKGNNDACRLGNNTILWCFTHHPDQGSGENPLSFCAKHNNESKYYPVHPTGCPRLGVFLDWVAGTLSFYCVLSDKLSHIHSFRTKFSEPVYPFVGVITRVYTCEHGRACF
;
A
#
# COMPACT_ATOMS: atom_id res chain seq x y z
N MET A 1 17.66 -47.04 20.48
CA MET A 1 18.00 -45.60 20.68
C MET A 1 18.98 -45.50 21.84
N ARG A 2 20.19 -44.95 21.62
CA ARG A 2 21.25 -44.89 22.65
C ARG A 2 20.88 -43.84 23.71
N PRO A 3 21.02 -44.14 25.02
CA PRO A 3 20.84 -43.15 26.06
C PRO A 3 21.85 -42.00 25.86
N SER A 4 21.34 -40.78 25.61
CA SER A 4 22.09 -39.54 25.31
C SER A 4 23.46 -39.41 25.98
N SER A 5 24.41 -39.17 25.10
CA SER A 5 25.77 -38.67 25.22
C SER A 5 25.81 -37.26 25.84
N VAL A 6 27.02 -36.85 26.23
CA VAL A 6 27.38 -35.46 26.55
C VAL A 6 26.76 -34.49 25.52
N LEU A 7 26.19 -33.37 25.99
CA LEU A 7 25.57 -32.34 25.16
C LEU A 7 26.50 -31.13 25.04
N GLU A 8 26.56 -30.52 23.86
CA GLU A 8 27.28 -29.28 23.61
C GLU A 8 26.30 -28.18 23.20
N VAL A 9 26.38 -27.01 23.84
CA VAL A 9 25.50 -25.87 23.57
C VAL A 9 26.28 -24.57 23.48
N ALA A 10 25.84 -23.64 22.62
CA ALA A 10 26.33 -22.27 22.61
C ALA A 10 25.90 -21.54 23.90
N ALA A 11 26.77 -20.71 24.46
CA ALA A 11 26.53 -20.00 25.71
C ALA A 11 25.62 -18.77 25.54
N LEU A 12 25.65 -18.13 24.37
CA LEU A 12 24.78 -17.00 24.00
C LEU A 12 24.78 -15.82 24.99
N GLY A 13 25.95 -15.54 25.57
CA GLY A 13 26.14 -14.47 26.55
C GLY A 13 25.73 -14.83 27.98
N GLN A 14 25.20 -16.03 28.21
CA GLN A 14 24.84 -16.46 29.57
C GLN A 14 26.08 -16.72 30.45
N PRO A 15 26.03 -16.40 31.76
CA PRO A 15 27.18 -16.47 32.66
C PRO A 15 27.46 -17.90 33.15
N PHE A 16 27.93 -18.77 32.26
CA PHE A 16 28.27 -20.16 32.59
C PHE A 16 29.52 -20.28 33.48
N SER A 17 29.47 -21.19 34.46
CA SER A 17 30.61 -21.60 35.28
C SER A 17 30.63 -23.12 35.48
N LEU A 18 31.81 -23.69 35.71
CA LEU A 18 31.96 -25.13 35.95
C LEU A 18 31.16 -25.56 37.19
N GLY A 19 30.47 -26.69 37.08
CA GLY A 19 29.64 -27.25 38.14
C GLY A 19 28.26 -26.62 38.28
N MET A 20 27.94 -25.55 37.53
CA MET A 20 26.59 -25.00 37.46
C MET A 20 25.61 -26.02 36.91
N LEU A 21 24.38 -25.94 37.37
CA LEU A 21 23.29 -26.80 36.95
C LEU A 21 22.51 -26.16 35.80
N TYR A 22 22.04 -26.99 34.89
CA TYR A 22 21.35 -26.56 33.68
C TYR A 22 20.11 -27.40 33.42
N ASP A 23 18.99 -26.73 33.13
CA ASP A 23 17.77 -27.38 32.68
C ASP A 23 17.64 -27.30 31.15
N ALA A 24 18.09 -28.35 30.48
CA ALA A 24 17.97 -28.51 29.03
C ALA A 24 16.52 -28.55 28.51
N ARG A 25 15.51 -28.75 29.39
CA ARG A 25 14.09 -28.67 28.98
C ARG A 25 13.70 -27.23 28.67
N ARG A 26 14.17 -26.29 29.49
CA ARG A 26 13.83 -24.86 29.41
C ARG A 26 14.93 -24.01 28.79
N GLY A 27 16.12 -24.56 28.60
CA GLY A 27 17.28 -23.82 28.10
C GLY A 27 17.86 -22.84 29.14
N LYS A 28 17.74 -23.15 30.43
CA LYS A 28 18.06 -22.21 31.52
C LYS A 28 19.13 -22.74 32.47
N LEU A 29 20.04 -21.85 32.84
CA LEU A 29 20.95 -22.02 33.97
C LEU A 29 20.20 -21.90 35.31
N ILE A 30 20.62 -22.69 36.29
CA ILE A 30 20.13 -22.60 37.67
C ILE A 30 21.18 -21.88 38.52
N PRO A 31 20.99 -20.58 38.81
CA PRO A 31 21.99 -19.80 39.53
C PRO A 31 22.12 -20.25 41.00
N GLY A 32 23.31 -20.07 41.57
CA GLY A 32 23.56 -20.27 43.00
C GLY A 32 23.61 -21.72 43.49
N VAL A 33 23.42 -22.71 42.62
CA VAL A 33 23.48 -24.13 42.97
C VAL A 33 24.49 -24.84 42.08
N THR A 34 25.48 -25.49 42.69
CA THR A 34 26.47 -26.32 42.00
C THR A 34 26.38 -27.77 42.45
N LEU A 35 26.70 -28.72 41.56
CA LEU A 35 26.68 -30.14 41.92
C LEU A 35 27.81 -30.54 42.85
N TRP A 36 28.94 -29.85 42.77
CA TRP A 36 30.12 -30.10 43.60
C TRP A 36 30.44 -28.88 44.46
N ASN A 37 31.01 -29.14 45.63
CA ASN A 37 31.45 -28.09 46.54
C ASN A 37 32.61 -27.24 45.97
N SER A 38 32.83 -26.08 46.59
CA SER A 38 33.86 -25.12 46.18
C SER A 38 35.27 -25.71 46.13
N LYS A 39 35.65 -26.60 47.08
CA LYS A 39 36.98 -27.23 47.11
C LYS A 39 37.22 -28.09 45.87
N THR A 40 36.23 -28.86 45.43
CA THR A 40 36.30 -29.68 44.22
C THR A 40 36.39 -28.79 42.97
N LEU A 41 35.56 -27.75 42.89
CA LEU A 41 35.54 -26.82 41.75
C LEU A 41 36.80 -25.96 41.63
N GLN A 42 37.60 -25.81 42.69
CA GLN A 42 38.89 -25.12 42.64
C GLN A 42 40.07 -26.04 42.27
N LYS A 43 40.07 -27.31 42.70
CA LYS A 43 41.24 -28.21 42.54
C LYS A 43 41.22 -29.07 41.28
N LYS A 44 40.05 -29.34 40.71
CA LYS A 44 39.85 -30.31 39.63
C LYS A 44 39.74 -29.76 38.20
N PRO A 45 39.47 -28.47 37.95
CA PRO A 45 39.52 -27.96 36.59
C PRO A 45 40.92 -28.11 35.99
N VAL A 46 40.98 -28.63 34.77
CA VAL A 46 42.16 -28.55 33.91
C VAL A 46 41.86 -27.55 32.81
N GLU A 47 42.86 -26.73 32.50
CA GLU A 47 42.79 -25.72 31.46
C GLU A 47 43.73 -26.11 30.31
N HIS A 48 43.19 -26.05 29.08
CA HIS A 48 43.93 -26.23 27.86
C HIS A 48 43.84 -24.96 27.02
N ASN A 49 44.97 -24.47 26.56
CA ASN A 49 45.00 -23.35 25.62
C ASN A 49 44.43 -23.80 24.27
N GLN A 50 43.43 -23.07 23.78
CA GLN A 50 42.80 -23.28 22.48
C GLN A 50 42.70 -21.93 21.80
N HIS A 51 43.78 -21.54 21.14
CA HIS A 51 43.89 -20.24 20.50
C HIS A 51 43.50 -20.34 19.03
N SER A 52 42.42 -19.66 18.66
CA SER A 52 42.08 -19.40 17.27
C SER A 52 41.53 -18.00 17.13
N SER A 53 41.74 -17.38 15.98
CA SER A 53 41.08 -16.16 15.56
C SER A 53 40.72 -16.32 14.10
N GLU A 54 39.45 -16.11 13.78
CA GLU A 54 38.92 -16.21 12.43
C GLU A 54 37.89 -15.11 12.20
N PHE A 55 37.59 -14.85 10.93
CA PHE A 55 36.54 -13.92 10.54
C PHE A 55 35.70 -14.51 9.42
N HIS A 56 34.43 -14.11 9.39
CA HIS A 56 33.48 -14.52 8.35
C HIS A 56 32.75 -13.30 7.82
N ILE A 57 32.49 -13.28 6.52
CA ILE A 57 31.68 -12.23 5.89
C ILE A 57 30.47 -12.88 5.25
N ASN A 58 29.30 -12.29 5.46
CA ASN A 58 28.04 -12.83 5.01
C ASN A 58 27.07 -11.70 4.64
N ALA A 59 26.37 -11.84 3.52
CA ALA A 59 25.37 -10.87 3.06
C ALA A 59 23.91 -11.32 3.27
N THR A 60 23.69 -12.52 3.84
CA THR A 60 22.35 -13.04 4.09
C THR A 60 21.90 -12.77 5.54
N ASP A 61 20.70 -12.24 5.73
CA ASP A 61 20.15 -11.94 7.07
C ASP A 61 19.32 -13.09 7.70
N SER A 62 19.34 -14.29 7.09
CA SER A 62 18.47 -15.40 7.46
C SER A 62 18.74 -15.96 8.86
N ILE A 63 17.68 -16.47 9.51
CA ILE A 63 17.77 -17.12 10.83
C ILE A 63 18.77 -18.27 10.79
N GLU A 64 18.75 -19.07 9.72
CA GLU A 64 19.64 -20.22 9.53
C GLU A 64 21.11 -19.79 9.59
N LYS A 65 21.47 -18.77 8.80
CA LYS A 65 22.84 -18.32 8.67
C LYS A 65 23.34 -17.67 9.97
N LYS A 66 22.49 -16.88 10.63
CA LYS A 66 22.81 -16.29 11.94
C LYS A 66 23.00 -17.35 13.01
N SER A 67 22.14 -18.35 13.04
CA SER A 67 22.23 -19.48 13.96
C SER A 67 23.54 -20.26 13.76
N ALA A 68 23.91 -20.50 12.50
CA ALA A 68 25.16 -21.19 12.16
C ALA A 68 26.41 -20.42 12.62
N LEU A 69 26.47 -19.08 12.45
CA LEU A 69 27.61 -18.26 12.87
C LEU A 69 27.85 -18.28 14.39
N LEU A 70 26.80 -18.55 15.17
CA LEU A 70 26.82 -18.62 16.63
C LEU A 70 26.74 -20.05 17.17
N ASP A 71 26.89 -21.06 16.30
CA ASP A 71 26.80 -22.48 16.66
C ASP A 71 25.46 -22.87 17.35
N VAL A 72 24.38 -22.15 17.04
CA VAL A 72 23.02 -22.39 17.56
C VAL A 72 22.31 -23.45 16.72
N ASN A 73 22.35 -24.70 17.19
CA ASN A 73 21.86 -25.85 16.42
C ASN A 73 20.87 -26.72 17.22
N GLY A 74 20.10 -27.53 16.49
CA GLY A 74 19.23 -28.56 17.05
C GLY A 74 18.28 -28.02 18.13
N SER A 75 18.29 -28.66 19.29
CA SER A 75 17.40 -28.29 20.41
C SER A 75 17.59 -26.84 20.88
N LEU A 76 18.80 -26.29 20.85
CA LEU A 76 19.03 -24.89 21.26
C LEU A 76 18.34 -23.92 20.31
N LYS A 77 18.39 -24.21 19.01
CA LYS A 77 17.70 -23.43 17.97
C LYS A 77 16.19 -23.45 18.19
N ALA A 78 15.59 -24.61 18.49
CA ALA A 78 14.16 -24.70 18.84
C ALA A 78 13.77 -23.76 19.99
N SER A 79 14.61 -23.70 21.04
CA SER A 79 14.38 -22.81 22.18
C SER A 79 14.54 -21.34 21.83
N PHE A 80 15.48 -20.99 20.95
CA PHE A 80 15.63 -19.63 20.45
C PHE A 80 14.40 -19.20 19.62
N LEU A 81 13.95 -20.06 18.70
CA LEU A 81 12.76 -19.80 17.86
C LEU A 81 11.50 -19.60 18.73
N GLY A 82 11.34 -20.39 19.78
CA GLY A 82 10.27 -20.25 20.77
C GLY A 82 10.48 -19.16 21.83
N GLY A 83 11.52 -18.32 21.73
CA GLY A 83 11.72 -17.22 22.70
C GLY A 83 12.04 -17.65 24.14
N LEU A 84 12.48 -18.91 24.34
CA LEU A 84 12.84 -19.43 25.67
C LEU A 84 14.24 -19.01 26.14
N ILE A 85 15.07 -18.53 25.21
CA ILE A 85 16.47 -18.14 25.47
C ILE A 85 16.58 -16.63 25.40
N GLU A 86 17.03 -16.05 26.50
CA GLU A 86 17.54 -14.68 26.51
C GLU A 86 18.99 -14.66 26.01
N VAL A 87 19.29 -13.73 25.11
CA VAL A 87 20.60 -13.62 24.45
C VAL A 87 21.28 -12.31 24.85
N GLU A 88 22.56 -12.38 25.17
CA GLU A 88 23.37 -11.24 25.58
C GLU A 88 24.64 -11.09 24.74
N GLY A 89 25.35 -9.96 24.91
CA GLY A 89 26.59 -9.67 24.20
C GLY A 89 26.45 -9.78 22.67
N SER A 90 27.37 -10.52 22.05
CA SER A 90 27.38 -10.80 20.62
C SER A 90 26.13 -11.53 20.13
N ALA A 91 25.49 -12.34 20.98
CA ALA A 91 24.31 -13.13 20.60
C ALA A 91 23.06 -12.27 20.35
N LYS A 92 23.05 -10.99 20.77
CA LYS A 92 22.01 -10.02 20.37
C LYS A 92 21.89 -9.85 18.85
N TYR A 93 22.95 -10.17 18.09
CA TYR A 93 22.91 -10.26 16.63
C TYR A 93 21.82 -11.20 16.11
N LEU A 94 21.46 -12.25 16.87
CA LEU A 94 20.37 -13.16 16.52
C LEU A 94 19.00 -12.47 16.49
N ASN A 95 18.84 -11.31 17.12
CA ASN A 95 17.58 -10.56 17.16
C ASN A 95 17.57 -9.34 16.23
N ASP A 96 18.74 -8.85 15.81
CA ASP A 96 18.79 -7.80 14.79
C ASP A 96 18.28 -8.37 13.45
N ARG A 97 17.47 -7.60 12.72
CA ARG A 97 16.84 -8.04 11.48
C ARG A 97 16.79 -6.89 10.47
N LYS A 98 16.94 -7.23 9.19
CA LYS A 98 16.78 -6.30 8.07
C LYS A 98 15.33 -5.80 8.03
N LYS A 99 15.13 -4.52 7.70
CA LYS A 99 13.80 -3.87 7.78
C LYS A 99 13.12 -3.61 6.44
N SER A 100 13.88 -3.63 5.33
CA SER A 100 13.44 -3.21 3.99
C SER A 100 14.18 -4.03 2.93
N HIS A 101 13.54 -4.46 1.84
CA HIS A 101 14.21 -5.14 0.73
C HIS A 101 15.18 -4.21 -0.01
N HIS A 102 14.84 -2.92 -0.05
CA HIS A 102 15.60 -1.81 -0.61
C HIS A 102 16.87 -1.43 0.18
N GLN A 103 17.35 -2.26 1.09
CA GLN A 103 18.56 -2.02 1.89
C GLN A 103 19.53 -3.19 1.75
N CYS A 104 20.77 -2.95 1.35
CA CYS A 104 21.82 -3.97 1.39
C CYS A 104 22.31 -4.17 2.83
N ARG A 105 22.65 -5.42 3.17
CA ARG A 105 23.23 -5.77 4.47
C ARG A 105 24.41 -6.71 4.29
N VAL A 106 25.54 -6.35 4.88
CA VAL A 106 26.73 -7.21 4.94
C VAL A 106 27.23 -7.25 6.37
N THR A 107 27.39 -8.45 6.92
CA THR A 107 27.89 -8.66 8.28
C THR A 107 29.30 -9.23 8.25
N LEU A 108 30.21 -8.60 8.99
CA LEU A 108 31.53 -9.14 9.33
C LEU A 108 31.49 -9.71 10.75
N GLN A 109 31.78 -10.99 10.89
CA GLN A 109 32.01 -11.65 12.18
C GLN A 109 33.51 -11.72 12.47
N TYR A 110 33.90 -11.34 13.67
CA TYR A 110 35.16 -11.73 14.31
C TYR A 110 34.84 -12.81 15.36
N LYS A 111 35.60 -13.91 15.35
CA LYS A 111 35.46 -15.02 16.31
C LYS A 111 36.84 -15.40 16.83
N ALA A 112 37.02 -15.35 18.13
CA ALA A 112 38.25 -15.76 18.78
C ALA A 112 37.98 -16.78 19.89
N THR A 113 38.72 -17.89 19.88
CA THR A 113 38.78 -18.84 20.99
C THR A 113 40.08 -18.69 21.76
N THR A 114 40.03 -18.91 23.07
CA THR A 114 41.17 -18.63 23.97
C THR A 114 41.60 -19.86 24.76
N LYS A 115 40.70 -20.43 25.54
CA LYS A 115 41.00 -21.54 26.45
C LYS A 115 39.79 -22.42 26.63
N PHE A 116 40.05 -23.69 26.92
CA PHE A 116 39.04 -24.66 27.26
C PHE A 116 39.29 -25.15 28.69
N LYS A 117 38.30 -24.99 29.57
CA LYS A 117 38.35 -25.46 30.96
C LYS A 117 37.41 -26.65 31.12
N GLN A 118 37.89 -27.75 31.70
CA GLN A 118 37.09 -28.95 31.94
C GLN A 118 37.34 -29.54 33.33
N LEU A 119 36.30 -30.08 33.96
CA LEU A 119 36.41 -30.86 35.19
C LEU A 119 36.88 -32.29 34.88
N ILE A 120 38.01 -32.69 35.44
CA ILE A 120 38.44 -34.10 35.47
C ILE A 120 37.99 -34.71 36.79
N LEU A 121 37.03 -35.63 36.71
CA LEU A 121 36.38 -36.24 37.87
C LEU A 121 36.67 -37.74 37.92
N THR A 122 36.89 -38.28 39.12
CA THR A 122 36.99 -39.73 39.30
C THR A 122 35.60 -40.40 39.22
N PRO A 123 35.53 -41.72 38.95
CA PRO A 123 34.25 -42.46 38.89
C PRO A 123 33.38 -42.38 40.15
N ASP A 124 33.97 -42.13 41.32
CA ASP A 124 33.24 -42.00 42.58
C ASP A 124 32.81 -40.55 42.86
N GLU A 125 33.58 -39.56 42.40
CA GLU A 125 33.19 -38.13 42.42
C GLU A 125 32.03 -37.84 41.45
N THR A 126 31.88 -38.64 40.39
CA THR A 126 30.72 -38.62 39.50
C THR A 126 29.47 -39.27 40.11
N LYS A 127 29.61 -40.03 41.21
CA LYS A 127 28.51 -40.73 41.89
C LYS A 127 27.89 -39.96 43.06
N ASN A 128 28.41 -38.78 43.41
CA ASN A 128 28.09 -38.10 44.67
C ASN A 128 26.57 -37.91 44.85
N SER A 129 25.97 -38.75 45.70
CA SER A 129 24.53 -39.08 45.67
C SER A 129 23.69 -38.33 46.72
N GLN A 130 24.35 -37.64 47.66
CA GLN A 130 23.68 -36.89 48.73
C GLN A 130 23.19 -35.52 48.24
N GLU A 131 24.05 -34.73 47.58
CA GLU A 131 23.72 -33.39 47.03
C GLU A 131 22.83 -33.48 45.78
N ALA A 132 23.06 -34.51 44.94
CA ALA A 132 22.28 -34.74 43.73
C ALA A 132 20.79 -35.05 43.99
N LYS A 133 20.42 -35.59 45.17
CA LYS A 133 19.02 -35.89 45.52
C LYS A 133 18.15 -34.64 45.64
N ASN A 134 18.70 -33.54 46.15
CA ASN A 134 17.97 -32.28 46.34
C ASN A 134 17.81 -31.49 45.02
N VAL A 135 18.67 -31.77 44.04
CA VAL A 135 18.75 -31.04 42.76
C VAL A 135 17.95 -31.69 41.63
N LYS A 136 17.52 -32.96 41.79
CA LYS A 136 16.89 -33.76 40.70
C LYS A 136 15.70 -33.08 40.02
N ARG A 137 14.92 -32.27 40.75
CA ARG A 137 13.73 -31.59 40.20
C ARG A 137 14.06 -30.28 39.49
N LEU A 138 15.25 -29.72 39.72
CA LEU A 138 15.64 -28.37 39.29
C LEU A 138 16.46 -28.37 38.00
N ALA A 139 17.21 -29.44 37.70
CA ALA A 139 18.12 -29.48 36.56
C ALA A 139 18.23 -30.87 35.92
N THR A 140 18.63 -30.90 34.66
CA THR A 140 18.83 -32.14 33.89
C THR A 140 20.31 -32.43 33.61
N HIS A 141 21.14 -31.38 33.57
CA HIS A 141 22.56 -31.45 33.27
C HIS A 141 23.39 -30.63 34.25
N VAL A 142 24.68 -30.91 34.27
CA VAL A 142 25.70 -30.12 34.96
C VAL A 142 26.79 -29.71 33.98
N VAL A 143 27.29 -28.49 34.14
CA VAL A 143 28.37 -27.94 33.33
C VAL A 143 29.69 -28.59 33.73
N THR A 144 30.34 -29.25 32.77
CA THR A 144 31.61 -29.98 32.98
C THR A 144 32.76 -29.46 32.15
N GLY A 145 32.47 -28.75 31.06
CA GLY A 145 33.49 -28.09 30.25
C GLY A 145 32.97 -26.77 29.67
N ILE A 146 33.86 -25.81 29.48
CA ILE A 146 33.55 -24.50 28.90
C ILE A 146 34.70 -24.08 27.99
N LEU A 147 34.36 -23.77 26.74
CA LEU A 147 35.23 -23.07 25.80
C LEU A 147 35.02 -21.57 25.96
N TYR A 148 36.09 -20.84 26.24
CA TYR A 148 36.11 -19.39 26.40
C TYR A 148 36.65 -18.70 25.16
N GLY A 149 36.14 -17.51 24.91
CA GLY A 149 36.54 -16.67 23.79
C GLY A 149 35.73 -15.39 23.74
N ALA A 150 35.61 -14.80 22.56
CA ALA A 150 34.74 -13.66 22.31
C ALA A 150 34.36 -13.59 20.83
N ASN A 151 33.13 -13.19 20.57
CA ASN A 151 32.64 -12.86 19.24
C ASN A 151 32.37 -11.36 19.12
N ALA A 152 32.43 -10.86 17.89
CA ALA A 152 31.92 -9.55 17.52
C ALA A 152 31.30 -9.59 16.12
N PHE A 153 30.17 -8.92 15.95
CA PHE A 153 29.46 -8.75 14.69
C PHE A 153 29.41 -7.27 14.35
N PHE A 154 29.93 -6.93 13.18
CA PHE A 154 29.81 -5.62 12.55
C PHE A 154 28.77 -5.75 11.43
N VAL A 155 27.57 -5.23 11.68
CA VAL A 155 26.45 -5.28 10.74
C VAL A 155 26.43 -3.97 9.96
N PHE A 156 26.75 -4.05 8.66
CA PHE A 156 26.76 -2.90 7.77
C PHE A 156 25.47 -2.83 6.97
N ASP A 157 24.71 -1.74 7.15
CA ASP A 157 23.44 -1.49 6.48
C ASP A 157 23.58 -0.30 5.53
N SER A 158 23.24 -0.46 4.26
CA SER A 158 23.20 0.66 3.30
C SER A 158 22.03 1.61 3.58
N GLU A 159 22.09 2.79 2.99
CA GLU A 159 20.90 3.61 2.79
C GLU A 159 19.85 2.87 1.93
N LYS A 160 18.62 3.39 1.88
CA LYS A 160 17.57 2.84 1.01
C LYS A 160 17.94 3.07 -0.46
N LEU A 161 17.75 2.04 -1.29
CA LEU A 161 18.17 1.96 -2.68
C LEU A 161 16.98 1.71 -3.60
N ASP A 162 17.12 2.12 -4.86
CA ASP A 162 16.24 1.64 -5.92
C ASP A 162 16.59 0.19 -6.29
N ASP A 163 15.60 -0.61 -6.69
CA ASP A 163 15.74 -2.05 -7.00
C ASP A 163 16.85 -2.37 -8.00
N SER A 164 17.12 -1.47 -8.95
CA SER A 164 18.13 -1.64 -10.00
C SER A 164 19.58 -1.71 -9.49
N ASN A 165 19.84 -1.26 -8.25
CA ASN A 165 21.20 -1.07 -7.73
C ASN A 165 21.58 -2.05 -6.59
N ILE A 166 20.65 -2.87 -6.09
CA ILE A 166 20.86 -3.66 -4.86
C ILE A 166 22.05 -4.63 -4.99
N GLN A 167 22.11 -5.45 -6.04
CA GLN A 167 23.19 -6.44 -6.19
C GLN A 167 24.57 -5.79 -6.40
N ALA A 168 24.63 -4.70 -7.17
CA ALA A 168 25.88 -4.00 -7.43
C ALA A 168 26.45 -3.34 -6.15
N ILE A 169 25.56 -2.74 -5.35
CA ILE A 169 25.94 -2.10 -4.09
C ILE A 169 26.34 -3.16 -3.06
N GLU A 170 25.59 -4.27 -2.94
CA GLU A 170 25.96 -5.37 -2.05
C GLU A 170 27.35 -5.94 -2.38
N GLY A 171 27.64 -6.17 -3.68
CA GLY A 171 28.96 -6.63 -4.13
C GLY A 171 30.08 -5.66 -3.78
N SER A 172 29.83 -4.36 -3.95
CA SER A 172 30.78 -3.28 -3.61
C SER A 172 31.03 -3.19 -2.10
N MET A 173 29.96 -3.27 -1.29
CA MET A 173 30.05 -3.32 0.17
C MET A 173 30.87 -4.53 0.64
N GLN A 174 30.59 -5.71 0.10
CA GLN A 174 31.35 -6.92 0.43
C GLN A 174 32.84 -6.76 0.09
N ALA A 175 33.18 -6.13 -1.04
CA ALA A 175 34.56 -5.92 -1.45
C ALA A 175 35.34 -5.03 -0.47
N VAL A 176 34.76 -3.90 -0.03
CA VAL A 176 35.41 -3.00 0.94
C VAL A 176 35.46 -3.59 2.35
N ILE A 177 34.41 -4.29 2.80
CA ILE A 177 34.36 -4.95 4.11
C ILE A 177 35.38 -6.09 4.20
N LYS A 178 35.62 -6.82 3.09
CA LYS A 178 36.69 -7.84 3.00
C LYS A 178 38.09 -7.28 3.27
N LYS A 179 38.32 -5.98 3.11
CA LYS A 179 39.60 -5.34 3.42
C LYS A 179 39.78 -5.04 4.90
N ILE A 180 38.72 -5.02 5.72
CA ILE A 180 38.81 -4.66 7.15
C ILE A 180 39.90 -5.45 7.88
N PRO A 181 39.98 -6.80 7.76
CA PRO A 181 41.02 -7.57 8.44
C PRO A 181 42.45 -7.38 7.90
N SER A 182 42.60 -6.71 6.75
CA SER A 182 43.90 -6.48 6.11
C SER A 182 44.57 -5.17 6.50
N PHE A 183 43.86 -4.25 7.17
CA PHE A 183 44.45 -3.00 7.66
C PHE A 183 45.38 -3.26 8.86
N ASN A 184 46.55 -2.63 8.85
CA ASN A 184 47.67 -3.00 9.72
C ASN A 184 47.53 -2.47 11.17
N VAL A 185 48.22 -3.14 12.10
CA VAL A 185 48.05 -3.07 13.57
C VAL A 185 48.91 -1.99 14.26
N ASP A 186 49.77 -1.30 13.51
CA ASP A 186 50.80 -0.39 14.04
C ASP A 186 50.33 1.07 14.20
N GLY A 187 49.37 1.29 15.10
CA GLY A 187 49.19 2.53 15.87
C GLY A 187 48.75 3.82 15.15
N LYS A 188 48.97 3.95 13.84
CA LYS A 188 48.39 4.95 12.96
C LYS A 188 47.64 4.20 11.86
N VAL A 189 46.33 4.07 12.00
CA VAL A 189 45.50 3.45 10.96
C VAL A 189 45.43 4.43 9.79
N ASP A 190 46.35 4.30 8.85
CA ASP A 190 46.28 4.97 7.54
C ASP A 190 45.35 4.14 6.65
N ILE A 191 44.05 4.39 6.77
CA ILE A 191 43.00 3.71 5.98
C ILE A 191 43.08 4.24 4.54
N LYS A 192 43.88 3.59 3.71
CA LYS A 192 43.98 3.92 2.28
C LYS A 192 42.87 3.24 1.50
N LEU A 193 41.87 4.00 1.13
CA LEU A 193 40.81 3.63 0.19
C LEU A 193 40.99 4.41 -1.12
N SER A 194 40.59 3.84 -2.25
CA SER A 194 40.43 4.65 -3.46
C SER A 194 39.24 5.61 -3.32
N ASP A 195 39.16 6.61 -4.19
CA ASP A 195 38.04 7.56 -4.18
C ASP A 195 36.70 6.85 -4.40
N GLU A 196 36.67 5.81 -5.26
CA GLU A 196 35.49 4.98 -5.47
C GLU A 196 35.11 4.18 -4.22
N GLU A 197 36.09 3.57 -3.54
CA GLU A 197 35.84 2.80 -2.32
C GLU A 197 35.34 3.68 -1.18
N LYS A 198 35.90 4.88 -1.06
CA LYS A 198 35.44 5.87 -0.08
C LYS A 198 33.99 6.28 -0.34
N ALA A 199 33.62 6.53 -1.59
CA ALA A 199 32.26 6.84 -1.98
C ALA A 199 31.27 5.68 -1.68
N VAL A 200 31.74 4.43 -1.63
CA VAL A 200 30.93 3.29 -1.19
C VAL A 200 30.81 3.28 0.33
N THR A 201 31.90 3.50 1.08
CA THR A 201 31.88 3.48 2.55
C THR A 201 31.03 4.59 3.17
N ASP A 202 30.87 5.72 2.47
CA ASP A 202 30.03 6.84 2.91
C ASP A 202 28.52 6.53 2.82
N LYS A 203 28.12 5.46 2.13
CA LYS A 203 26.71 5.09 1.87
C LYS A 203 26.16 3.99 2.77
N PHE A 204 26.91 3.58 3.80
CA PHE A 204 26.43 2.59 4.76
C PHE A 204 26.87 2.90 6.18
N THR A 205 26.08 2.41 7.13
CA THR A 205 26.30 2.56 8.57
C THR A 205 26.72 1.24 9.19
N CYS A 206 27.37 1.27 10.36
CA CYS A 206 27.76 0.09 11.12
C CYS A 206 26.96 -0.02 12.43
N LYS A 207 26.53 -1.22 12.78
CA LYS A 207 26.04 -1.59 14.12
C LYS A 207 26.94 -2.67 14.70
N PHE A 208 27.23 -2.58 15.98
CA PHE A 208 28.10 -3.51 16.68
C PHE A 208 27.36 -4.37 17.70
N TYR A 209 27.60 -5.67 17.65
CA TYR A 209 27.17 -6.65 18.66
C TYR A 209 28.37 -7.51 19.04
N GLY A 210 28.92 -7.33 20.24
CA GLY A 210 30.11 -8.07 20.64
C GLY A 210 30.17 -8.38 22.13
N ASP A 211 31.08 -9.28 22.48
CA ASP A 211 31.37 -9.68 23.85
C ASP A 211 32.45 -8.81 24.51
N PHE A 212 32.68 -7.61 23.95
CA PHE A 212 33.72 -6.67 24.37
C PHE A 212 33.10 -5.42 24.97
N ILE A 213 33.76 -4.87 25.99
CA ILE A 213 33.43 -3.55 26.53
C ILE A 213 34.24 -2.53 25.72
N LEU A 214 33.54 -1.70 24.94
CA LEU A 214 34.13 -0.64 24.13
C LEU A 214 33.87 0.73 24.78
N GLU A 215 34.79 1.68 24.59
CA GLU A 215 34.56 3.08 24.97
C GLU A 215 33.45 3.71 24.14
N SER A 216 33.41 3.39 22.84
CA SER A 216 32.38 3.81 21.89
C SER A 216 32.12 2.73 20.86
N ASN A 217 30.84 2.47 20.56
CA ASN A 217 30.48 1.52 19.51
C ASN A 217 30.74 2.12 18.11
N PRO A 218 31.25 1.33 17.15
CA PRO A 218 31.49 1.83 15.80
C PRO A 218 30.18 2.10 15.06
N ALA A 219 30.12 3.26 14.40
CA ALA A 219 28.98 3.68 13.57
C ALA A 219 29.33 3.84 12.09
N THR A 220 30.62 4.04 11.77
CA THR A 220 31.14 4.21 10.41
C THR A 220 32.07 3.06 10.01
N PHE A 221 32.43 2.98 8.72
CA PHE A 221 33.43 2.04 8.24
C PHE A 221 34.78 2.22 8.94
N GLU A 222 35.24 3.47 9.10
CA GLU A 222 36.51 3.76 9.76
C GLU A 222 36.52 3.36 11.23
N ASP A 223 35.42 3.62 11.95
CA ASP A 223 35.30 3.19 13.34
C ASP A 223 35.31 1.67 13.45
N ALA A 224 34.68 0.98 12.50
CA ALA A 224 34.69 -0.48 12.45
C ALA A 224 36.11 -1.03 12.23
N VAL A 225 36.91 -0.43 11.33
CA VAL A 225 38.33 -0.80 11.12
C VAL A 225 39.13 -0.59 12.40
N LYS A 226 39.03 0.59 13.03
CA LYS A 226 39.74 0.91 14.28
C LYS A 226 39.36 -0.06 15.40
N THR A 227 38.07 -0.33 15.54
CA THR A 227 37.55 -1.28 16.54
C THR A 227 38.06 -2.70 16.27
N TYR A 228 38.00 -3.17 15.03
CA TYR A 228 38.45 -4.51 14.64
C TYR A 228 39.93 -4.75 15.00
N ILE A 229 40.81 -3.77 14.72
CA ILE A 229 42.24 -3.83 15.05
C ILE A 229 42.47 -3.92 16.57
N GLN A 230 41.58 -3.35 17.38
CA GLN A 230 41.67 -3.37 18.84
C GLN A 230 41.14 -4.67 19.46
N LEU A 231 40.23 -5.41 18.81
CA LEU A 231 39.57 -6.60 19.38
C LEU A 231 40.55 -7.64 19.95
N PRO A 232 41.65 -8.02 19.27
CA PRO A 232 42.60 -8.99 19.84
C PRO A 232 43.27 -8.49 21.12
N LYS A 233 43.53 -7.17 21.23
CA LYS A 233 44.13 -6.54 22.41
C LYS A 233 43.14 -6.46 23.57
N LEU A 234 41.86 -6.23 23.28
CA LEU A 234 40.78 -6.13 24.28
C LEU A 234 40.51 -7.45 25.01
N LEU A 235 40.99 -8.59 24.50
CA LEU A 235 40.93 -9.86 25.22
C LEU A 235 41.74 -9.82 26.53
N GLY A 236 42.71 -8.91 26.67
CA GLY A 236 43.63 -8.82 27.80
C GLY A 236 44.94 -9.56 27.57
N GLU A 237 46.01 -9.16 28.26
CA GLU A 237 47.35 -9.76 28.10
C GLU A 237 47.35 -11.26 28.41
N ASN A 238 46.56 -11.68 29.41
CA ASN A 238 46.35 -13.07 29.79
C ASN A 238 45.00 -13.61 29.30
N ARG A 239 44.35 -12.90 28.38
CA ARG A 239 43.03 -13.23 27.82
C ARG A 239 41.96 -13.39 28.90
N GLU A 240 42.04 -12.57 29.94
CA GLU A 240 41.17 -12.59 31.11
C GLU A 240 39.76 -12.08 30.82
N ASN A 241 39.58 -11.26 29.77
CA ASN A 241 38.29 -10.66 29.40
C ASN A 241 37.44 -11.56 28.48
N CYS A 242 37.76 -12.85 28.39
CA CYS A 242 37.00 -13.81 27.60
C CYS A 242 35.68 -14.22 28.28
N VAL A 243 34.65 -14.47 27.48
CA VAL A 243 33.36 -15.00 27.93
C VAL A 243 33.19 -16.47 27.52
N PRO A 244 32.29 -17.23 28.17
CA PRO A 244 31.89 -18.54 27.67
C PRO A 244 31.31 -18.44 26.24
N LEU A 245 31.83 -19.23 25.30
CA LEU A 245 31.29 -19.35 23.94
C LEU A 245 30.48 -20.65 23.79
N LYS A 246 31.03 -21.76 24.28
CA LYS A 246 30.44 -23.11 24.15
C LYS A 246 30.59 -23.89 25.44
N VAL A 247 29.58 -24.68 25.77
CA VAL A 247 29.47 -25.36 27.06
C VAL A 247 29.21 -26.84 26.86
N ILE A 248 29.93 -27.67 27.61
CA ILE A 248 29.80 -29.11 27.66
C ILE A 248 28.99 -29.50 28.89
N LEU A 249 27.84 -30.10 28.63
CA LEU A 249 26.83 -30.46 29.61
C LEU A 249 26.79 -31.98 29.79
N MET A 250 27.13 -32.42 31.00
CA MET A 250 27.04 -33.83 31.37
C MET A 250 25.65 -34.13 31.93
N PRO A 251 24.96 -35.17 31.46
CA PRO A 251 23.62 -35.51 31.95
C PRO A 251 23.69 -36.05 33.39
N LEU A 252 22.72 -35.67 34.23
CA LEU A 252 22.60 -36.16 35.61
C LEU A 252 22.02 -37.59 35.71
N LYS A 253 22.09 -38.39 34.65
CA LYS A 253 21.32 -39.62 34.36
C LYS A 253 21.40 -40.78 35.35
N LYS A 254 22.28 -40.78 36.36
CA LYS A 254 22.08 -41.71 37.50
C LYS A 254 20.80 -41.43 38.29
N PHE A 255 20.12 -40.33 37.98
CA PHE A 255 18.97 -39.84 38.75
C PHE A 255 17.67 -39.65 37.96
N HIS A 256 17.66 -39.80 36.62
CA HIS A 256 16.44 -39.82 35.79
C HIS A 256 16.64 -40.73 34.55
N PRO A 257 15.88 -41.85 34.42
CA PRO A 257 16.02 -42.79 33.31
C PRO A 257 15.35 -42.32 31.99
N LYS A 258 14.53 -41.26 32.03
CA LYS A 258 13.99 -40.62 30.82
C LYS A 258 14.95 -39.51 30.38
N ALA A 259 15.83 -39.83 29.44
CA ALA A 259 16.67 -38.83 28.78
C ALA A 259 15.78 -37.75 28.14
N ALA A 260 16.16 -36.47 28.24
CA ALA A 260 15.45 -35.38 27.59
C ALA A 260 15.19 -35.71 26.12
N TYR A 261 13.92 -35.71 25.71
CA TYR A 261 13.53 -36.00 24.33
C TYR A 261 14.17 -34.95 23.42
N MET A 262 14.86 -35.40 22.36
CA MET A 262 15.41 -34.50 21.37
C MET A 262 14.31 -34.13 20.39
N ILE A 263 14.12 -32.83 20.20
CA ILE A 263 13.19 -32.29 19.21
C ILE A 263 13.68 -32.64 17.81
N SER A 264 12.76 -33.04 16.93
CA SER A 264 13.10 -33.43 15.57
C SER A 264 13.66 -32.26 14.76
N SER A 265 14.58 -32.57 13.84
CA SER A 265 15.08 -31.57 12.89
C SER A 265 13.96 -31.06 11.98
N GLY A 266 12.97 -31.90 11.67
CA GLY A 266 11.81 -31.53 10.85
C GLY A 266 10.98 -30.41 11.47
N PHE A 267 10.66 -30.51 12.77
CA PHE A 267 9.99 -29.42 13.49
C PHE A 267 10.82 -28.13 13.49
N ILE A 268 12.13 -28.23 13.75
CA ILE A 268 13.02 -27.06 13.82
C ILE A 268 13.05 -26.32 12.48
N SER A 269 13.16 -27.05 11.37
CA SER A 269 13.07 -26.48 10.02
C SER A 269 11.71 -25.82 9.78
N LYS A 270 10.59 -26.51 10.08
CA LYS A 270 9.24 -25.94 9.88
C LYS A 270 9.03 -24.65 10.69
N ALA A 271 9.52 -24.61 11.93
CA ALA A 271 9.45 -23.43 12.79
C ALA A 271 10.33 -22.28 12.27
N GLU A 272 11.54 -22.58 11.80
CA GLU A 272 12.44 -21.61 11.19
C GLU A 272 11.82 -20.99 9.92
N ASP A 273 11.37 -21.85 9.00
CA ASP A 273 10.79 -21.43 7.72
C ASP A 273 9.56 -20.53 7.96
N THR A 274 8.67 -20.94 8.86
CA THR A 274 7.48 -20.16 9.21
C THR A 274 7.83 -18.78 9.78
N LEU A 275 8.80 -18.70 10.70
CA LEU A 275 9.21 -17.43 11.30
C LEU A 275 9.99 -16.53 10.33
N GLN A 276 10.71 -17.12 9.38
CA GLN A 276 11.40 -16.42 8.29
C GLN A 276 10.40 -15.87 7.26
N GLU A 277 9.38 -16.64 6.89
CA GLU A 277 8.30 -16.21 6.00
C GLU A 277 7.53 -15.02 6.57
N LEU A 278 7.11 -15.10 7.84
CA LEU A 278 6.43 -14.00 8.52
C LEU A 278 7.31 -12.74 8.59
N HIS A 279 8.63 -12.91 8.72
CA HIS A 279 9.56 -11.79 8.67
C HIS A 279 9.67 -11.18 7.27
N ASN A 280 9.75 -12.00 6.22
CA ASN A 280 9.78 -11.51 4.84
C ASN A 280 8.49 -10.72 4.50
N LEU A 281 7.34 -11.15 5.02
CA LEU A 281 6.08 -10.40 4.91
C LEU A 281 6.13 -9.05 5.64
N ASP A 282 6.75 -9.00 6.83
CA ASP A 282 6.96 -7.74 7.57
C ASP A 282 7.81 -6.76 6.76
N ILE A 283 8.89 -7.24 6.12
CA ILE A 283 9.74 -6.42 5.25
C ILE A 283 8.94 -5.87 4.06
N ARG A 284 8.20 -6.72 3.33
CA ARG A 284 7.37 -6.26 2.19
C ARG A 284 6.33 -5.23 2.62
N CYS A 285 5.70 -5.44 3.77
CA CYS A 285 4.76 -4.49 4.33
C CYS A 285 5.44 -3.17 4.70
N ASN A 286 6.64 -3.20 5.30
CA ASN A 286 7.43 -2.00 5.59
C ASN A 286 7.79 -1.22 4.33
N ASP A 287 8.20 -1.91 3.27
CA ASP A 287 8.52 -1.29 1.99
C ASP A 287 7.28 -0.61 1.39
N LEU A 288 6.12 -1.28 1.42
CA LEU A 288 4.89 -0.71 0.89
C LEU A 288 4.34 0.43 1.75
N LEU A 289 4.49 0.38 3.08
CA LEU A 289 4.11 1.47 3.99
C LEU A 289 4.93 2.75 3.74
N GLU A 290 6.14 2.61 3.21
CA GLU A 290 7.05 3.72 2.91
C GLU A 290 6.86 4.27 1.48
N ASP A 291 6.09 3.59 0.63
CA ASP A 291 5.75 4.03 -0.72
C ASP A 291 5.04 5.39 -0.70
N ARG A 292 5.37 6.28 -1.65
CA ARG A 292 4.83 7.64 -1.74
C ARG A 292 3.31 7.66 -1.79
N VAL A 293 2.71 6.78 -2.58
CA VAL A 293 1.26 6.69 -2.76
C VAL A 293 0.63 6.12 -1.51
N ALA A 294 1.19 5.03 -0.97
CA ALA A 294 0.70 4.47 0.28
C ALA A 294 0.72 5.50 1.41
N ARG A 295 1.76 6.33 1.54
CA ARG A 295 1.84 7.41 2.54
C ARG A 295 0.81 8.53 2.34
N SER A 296 0.34 8.71 1.11
CA SER A 296 -0.60 9.77 0.77
C SER A 296 -2.07 9.37 0.98
N PHE A 297 -2.36 8.06 1.03
CA PHE A 297 -3.72 7.52 1.21
C PHE A 297 -3.85 6.76 2.54
N PRO A 298 -4.51 7.35 3.56
CA PRO A 298 -4.68 6.72 4.87
C PRO A 298 -5.32 5.33 4.82
N GLN A 299 -6.22 5.10 3.85
CA GLN A 299 -6.88 3.81 3.67
C GLN A 299 -5.88 2.67 3.44
N ILE A 300 -4.80 2.94 2.69
CA ILE A 300 -3.73 1.97 2.40
C ILE A 300 -2.85 1.78 3.66
N GLN A 301 -2.49 2.88 4.33
CA GLN A 301 -1.73 2.82 5.60
C GLN A 301 -2.47 1.99 6.66
N GLU A 302 -3.79 2.17 6.79
CA GLU A 302 -4.61 1.44 7.74
C GLU A 302 -4.65 -0.06 7.43
N LYS A 303 -4.87 -0.44 6.16
CA LYS A 303 -4.85 -1.85 5.73
C LYS A 303 -3.50 -2.51 6.02
N LEU A 304 -2.40 -1.90 5.56
CA LEU A 304 -1.05 -2.43 5.75
C LEU A 304 -0.65 -2.48 7.22
N GLY A 305 -0.95 -1.41 7.97
CA GLY A 305 -0.69 -1.35 9.41
C GLY A 305 -1.47 -2.42 10.19
N ARG A 306 -2.73 -2.67 9.81
CA ARG A 306 -3.54 -3.74 10.41
C ARG A 306 -3.01 -5.13 10.05
N PHE A 307 -2.71 -5.40 8.78
CA PHE A 307 -2.10 -6.65 8.34
C PHE A 307 -0.80 -6.96 9.11
N LYS A 308 0.10 -5.97 9.17
CA LYS A 308 1.37 -6.09 9.91
C LYS A 308 1.16 -6.45 11.37
N LYS A 309 0.26 -5.74 12.07
CA LYS A 309 -0.08 -6.04 13.48
C LYS A 309 -0.62 -7.45 13.66
N LEU A 310 -1.53 -7.90 12.79
CA LEU A 310 -2.11 -9.25 12.85
C LEU A 310 -1.03 -10.33 12.64
N CYS A 311 -0.13 -10.15 11.67
CA CYS A 311 1.00 -11.07 11.47
C CYS A 311 1.94 -11.10 12.69
N GLN A 312 2.20 -9.95 13.32
CA GLN A 312 3.02 -9.87 14.54
C GLN A 312 2.36 -10.56 15.74
N TYR A 313 1.04 -10.42 15.91
CA TYR A 313 0.30 -11.14 16.93
C TYR A 313 0.32 -12.65 16.71
N PHE A 314 0.07 -13.10 15.47
CA PHE A 314 0.16 -14.52 15.13
C PHE A 314 1.57 -15.08 15.38
N ARG A 315 2.61 -14.35 14.97
CA ARG A 315 4.01 -14.70 15.24
C ARG A 315 4.24 -14.88 16.75
N SER A 316 3.79 -13.93 17.56
CA SER A 316 3.97 -13.96 19.02
C SER A 316 3.25 -15.16 19.63
N SER A 317 1.99 -15.43 19.22
CA SER A 317 1.20 -16.58 19.66
C SER A 317 1.86 -17.92 19.30
N LEU A 318 2.44 -18.02 18.10
CA LEU A 318 3.21 -19.20 17.70
C LEU A 318 4.44 -19.39 18.59
N GLN A 319 5.20 -18.33 18.85
CA GLN A 319 6.38 -18.40 19.72
C GLN A 319 6.01 -18.78 21.16
N GLU A 320 4.93 -18.22 21.71
CA GLU A 320 4.39 -18.58 23.03
C GLU A 320 3.98 -20.05 23.09
N THR A 321 3.26 -20.55 22.08
CA THR A 321 2.86 -21.97 22.02
C THR A 321 4.08 -22.89 21.99
N ILE A 322 5.11 -22.54 21.20
CA ILE A 322 6.38 -23.27 21.20
C ILE A 322 7.03 -23.18 22.59
N ALA A 323 7.07 -22.01 23.23
CA ALA A 323 7.66 -21.82 24.56
C ALA A 323 6.98 -22.68 25.63
N GLU A 324 5.66 -22.81 25.57
CA GLU A 324 4.85 -23.56 26.53
C GLU A 324 5.02 -25.08 26.38
N LYS A 325 4.97 -25.58 25.14
CA LYS A 325 4.95 -27.01 24.83
C LYS A 325 6.33 -27.66 24.80
N LEU A 326 7.36 -26.92 24.37
CA LEU A 326 8.71 -27.45 24.20
C LEU A 326 9.31 -28.08 25.48
N PRO A 327 9.16 -27.48 26.69
CA PRO A 327 9.64 -28.10 27.92
C PRO A 327 8.95 -29.43 28.26
N SER A 328 7.63 -29.53 28.07
CA SER A 328 6.82 -30.72 28.35
C SER A 328 7.17 -31.86 27.41
N ILE A 329 7.35 -31.57 26.12
CA ILE A 329 7.81 -32.54 25.11
C ILE A 329 9.20 -33.06 25.47
N ARG A 330 10.12 -32.17 25.84
CA ARG A 330 11.47 -32.57 26.29
C ARG A 330 11.46 -33.38 27.58
N ALA A 331 10.47 -33.19 28.44
CA ALA A 331 10.25 -34.01 29.64
C ALA A 331 9.64 -35.39 29.31
N GLY A 332 9.14 -35.60 28.08
CA GLY A 332 8.41 -36.78 27.67
C GLY A 332 7.02 -36.87 28.29
N GLU A 333 6.43 -35.71 28.60
CA GLU A 333 5.09 -35.55 29.17
C GLU A 333 4.04 -35.33 28.07
N GLU A 334 4.45 -34.73 26.95
CA GLU A 334 3.62 -34.46 25.76
C GLU A 334 4.29 -35.02 24.50
N ASN A 335 3.50 -35.20 23.43
CA ASN A 335 4.00 -35.68 22.14
C ASN A 335 4.43 -34.49 21.26
N GLU A 336 5.56 -34.62 20.56
CA GLU A 336 6.00 -33.64 19.56
C GLU A 336 4.94 -33.37 18.48
N GLN A 337 4.07 -34.34 18.20
CA GLN A 337 2.97 -34.20 17.25
C GLN A 337 2.04 -33.02 17.59
N GLU A 338 1.85 -32.67 18.87
CA GLU A 338 1.05 -31.51 19.27
C GLU A 338 1.62 -30.19 18.72
N LEU A 339 2.94 -30.09 18.60
CA LEU A 339 3.59 -28.92 18.00
C LEU A 339 3.55 -28.94 16.47
N VAL A 340 3.56 -30.13 15.86
CA VAL A 340 3.41 -30.27 14.40
C VAL A 340 2.01 -29.82 13.97
N GLU A 341 0.98 -30.19 14.73
CA GLU A 341 -0.41 -29.80 14.51
C GLU A 341 -0.61 -28.28 14.48
N VAL A 342 0.11 -27.51 15.30
CA VAL A 342 0.07 -26.03 15.28
C VAL A 342 0.39 -25.47 13.89
N PHE A 343 1.36 -26.05 13.19
CA PHE A 343 1.70 -25.62 11.85
C PHE A 343 0.73 -26.16 10.80
N ASP A 344 0.21 -27.37 10.97
CA ASP A 344 -0.81 -27.91 10.06
C ASP A 344 -2.13 -27.12 10.15
N ASP A 345 -2.46 -26.61 11.34
CA ASP A 345 -3.60 -25.73 11.57
C ASP A 345 -3.37 -24.34 10.97
N ARG A 346 -2.13 -23.81 11.05
CA ARG A 346 -1.75 -22.59 10.33
C ARG A 346 -2.04 -22.72 8.84
N ASP A 347 -1.65 -23.83 8.22
CA ASP A 347 -1.78 -24.00 6.77
C ASP A 347 -3.26 -24.01 6.32
N LYS A 348 -4.19 -24.34 7.22
CA LYS A 348 -5.65 -24.27 7.00
C LYS A 348 -6.24 -22.90 7.35
N SER A 349 -5.58 -22.14 8.24
CA SER A 349 -6.04 -20.86 8.75
C SER A 349 -5.94 -19.70 7.73
N PRO A 350 -6.42 -18.48 8.08
CA PRO A 350 -6.09 -17.25 7.35
C PRO A 350 -4.60 -16.85 7.41
N PHE A 351 -3.79 -17.51 8.24
CA PHE A 351 -2.35 -17.24 8.37
C PHE A 351 -1.48 -18.22 7.56
N SER A 352 -2.07 -18.98 6.64
CA SER A 352 -1.31 -19.82 5.73
C SER A 352 -0.40 -18.97 4.83
N GLN A 353 0.75 -19.52 4.49
CA GLN A 353 1.75 -18.81 3.68
C GLN A 353 1.16 -18.31 2.35
N GLU A 354 0.39 -19.18 1.68
CA GLU A 354 -0.25 -18.88 0.40
C GLU A 354 -1.18 -17.67 0.51
N LYS A 355 -2.07 -17.66 1.51
CA LYS A 355 -3.07 -16.59 1.65
C LYS A 355 -2.45 -15.27 2.07
N LEU A 356 -1.48 -15.29 3.01
CA LEU A 356 -0.74 -14.08 3.40
C LEU A 356 0.05 -13.49 2.23
N THR A 357 0.74 -14.35 1.47
CA THR A 357 1.52 -13.94 0.29
C THR A 357 0.63 -13.40 -0.81
N LYS A 358 -0.55 -14.00 -1.01
CA LYS A 358 -1.54 -13.55 -1.97
C LYS A 358 -2.09 -12.17 -1.59
N TRP A 359 -2.52 -11.99 -0.34
CA TRP A 359 -3.04 -10.69 0.13
C TRP A 359 -2.05 -9.55 -0.09
N ILE A 360 -0.79 -9.70 0.33
CA ILE A 360 0.20 -8.63 0.16
C ILE A 360 0.53 -8.36 -1.33
N LYS A 361 0.49 -9.37 -2.20
CA LYS A 361 0.66 -9.19 -3.65
C LYS A 361 -0.52 -8.43 -4.28
N ASP A 362 -1.73 -8.72 -3.81
CA ASP A 362 -2.94 -8.05 -4.29
C ASP A 362 -2.93 -6.58 -3.87
N GLU A 363 -2.46 -6.29 -2.64
CA GLU A 363 -2.28 -4.92 -2.15
C GLU A 363 -1.17 -4.17 -2.90
N GLU A 364 -0.01 -4.82 -3.18
CA GLU A 364 1.04 -4.25 -4.04
C GLU A 364 0.52 -3.89 -5.43
N ARG A 365 -0.39 -4.71 -5.99
CA ARG A 365 -1.04 -4.43 -7.27
C ARG A 365 -1.98 -3.23 -7.17
N GLU A 366 -2.80 -3.14 -6.13
CA GLU A 366 -3.70 -1.99 -5.93
C GLU A 366 -2.90 -0.69 -5.82
N VAL A 367 -1.84 -0.66 -5.01
CA VAL A 367 -0.92 0.49 -4.88
C VAL A 367 -0.31 0.86 -6.22
N THR A 368 0.11 -0.13 -7.02
CA THR A 368 0.69 0.09 -8.35
C THR A 368 -0.31 0.75 -9.32
N ILE A 369 -1.57 0.32 -9.29
CA ILE A 369 -2.62 0.89 -10.15
C ILE A 369 -2.97 2.32 -9.70
N ILE A 370 -3.09 2.56 -8.39
CA ILE A 370 -3.32 3.91 -7.87
C ILE A 370 -2.16 4.83 -8.27
N ARG A 371 -0.91 4.38 -8.14
CA ARG A 371 0.28 5.13 -8.57
C ARG A 371 0.22 5.51 -10.04
N TYR A 372 -0.14 4.57 -10.92
CA TYR A 372 -0.33 4.86 -12.34
C TYR A 372 -1.32 6.02 -12.58
N PHE A 373 -2.45 6.05 -11.88
CA PHE A 373 -3.43 7.13 -12.03
C PHE A 373 -2.96 8.45 -11.42
N VAL A 374 -2.31 8.41 -10.26
CA VAL A 374 -1.73 9.60 -9.62
C VAL A 374 -0.66 10.23 -10.51
N ASP A 375 0.21 9.42 -11.10
CA ASP A 375 1.27 9.89 -12.01
C ASP A 375 0.69 10.44 -13.32
N MET A 376 -0.39 9.85 -13.84
CA MET A 376 -1.11 10.37 -15.01
C MET A 376 -1.68 11.77 -14.76
N MET A 377 -2.20 12.02 -13.55
CA MET A 377 -2.76 13.30 -13.14
C MET A 377 -1.71 14.23 -12.53
N GLU A 378 -0.50 14.27 -13.11
CA GLU A 378 0.58 15.13 -12.66
C GLU A 378 0.12 16.60 -12.56
N GLY A 379 0.31 17.20 -11.39
CA GLY A 379 -0.13 18.57 -11.08
C GLY A 379 -1.43 18.66 -10.29
N ALA A 380 -2.19 17.55 -10.17
CA ALA A 380 -3.31 17.47 -9.23
C ALA A 380 -2.80 17.25 -7.79
N LYS A 381 -3.39 17.94 -6.82
CA LYS A 381 -3.03 17.83 -5.41
C LYS A 381 -3.70 16.59 -4.80
N ILE A 382 -2.92 15.72 -4.18
CA ILE A 382 -3.46 14.58 -3.41
C ILE A 382 -3.99 15.09 -2.06
N ILE A 383 -5.17 14.60 -1.69
CA ILE A 383 -5.90 14.95 -0.48
C ILE A 383 -6.03 13.69 0.38
N SER A 384 -5.58 13.77 1.62
CA SER A 384 -5.56 12.62 2.54
C SER A 384 -6.91 12.30 3.17
N ASP A 385 -7.75 13.32 3.40
CA ASP A 385 -8.99 13.17 4.15
C ASP A 385 -10.04 14.24 3.78
N GLN A 386 -11.26 14.05 4.29
CA GLN A 386 -12.38 14.97 4.04
C GLN A 386 -12.10 16.39 4.52
N SER A 387 -11.38 16.58 5.64
CA SER A 387 -11.10 17.92 6.15
C SER A 387 -10.12 18.67 5.24
N GLU A 388 -9.18 17.97 4.60
CA GLU A 388 -8.32 18.59 3.58
C GLU A 388 -9.09 18.92 2.30
N LEU A 389 -10.02 18.05 1.89
CA LEU A 389 -10.90 18.34 0.75
C LEU A 389 -11.72 19.61 1.00
N ASP A 390 -12.36 19.69 2.17
CA ASP A 390 -13.14 20.86 2.56
C ASP A 390 -12.27 22.13 2.57
N ARG A 391 -11.02 22.06 3.05
CA ARG A 391 -10.10 23.21 3.01
C ARG A 391 -9.80 23.70 1.59
N GLU A 392 -9.69 22.80 0.63
CA GLU A 392 -9.46 23.19 -0.77
C GLU A 392 -10.72 23.69 -1.46
N VAL A 393 -11.87 23.07 -1.20
CA VAL A 393 -13.17 23.47 -1.79
C VAL A 393 -13.65 24.81 -1.24
N PHE A 394 -13.46 25.08 0.06
CA PHE A 394 -13.89 26.32 0.71
C PHE A 394 -12.84 27.45 0.65
N LYS A 395 -11.74 27.25 -0.10
CA LYS A 395 -10.68 28.25 -0.21
C LYS A 395 -11.18 29.51 -0.93
N PRO A 396 -11.02 30.71 -0.36
CA PRO A 396 -11.44 31.95 -1.02
C PRO A 396 -10.77 32.12 -2.40
N GLY A 397 -11.57 32.49 -3.41
CA GLY A 397 -11.10 32.70 -4.79
C GLY A 397 -11.12 31.45 -5.67
N VAL A 398 -11.45 30.27 -5.12
CA VAL A 398 -11.69 29.05 -5.90
C VAL A 398 -13.12 29.07 -6.44
N GLU A 399 -13.27 28.91 -7.75
CA GLU A 399 -14.56 28.88 -8.44
C GLU A 399 -14.94 27.48 -8.89
N GLU A 400 -13.97 26.65 -9.23
CA GLU A 400 -14.20 25.31 -9.78
C GLU A 400 -13.17 24.32 -9.23
N VAL A 401 -13.63 23.16 -8.78
CA VAL A 401 -12.78 22.06 -8.32
C VAL A 401 -13.17 20.78 -9.05
N LEU A 402 -12.19 20.15 -9.71
CA LEU A 402 -12.33 18.81 -10.25
C LEU A 402 -11.49 17.85 -9.41
N CYS A 403 -12.16 16.96 -8.66
CA CYS A 403 -11.52 15.99 -7.80
C CYS A 403 -11.68 14.59 -8.39
N PHE A 404 -10.59 13.94 -8.77
CA PHE A 404 -10.60 12.52 -9.06
C PHE A 404 -10.67 11.75 -7.73
N VAL A 405 -11.74 11.00 -7.53
CA VAL A 405 -12.01 10.25 -6.31
C VAL A 405 -11.85 8.76 -6.58
N PHE A 406 -10.92 8.10 -5.87
CA PHE A 406 -10.87 6.64 -5.79
C PHE A 406 -12.01 6.16 -4.88
N THR A 407 -13.12 5.77 -5.50
CA THR A 407 -14.38 5.44 -4.80
C THR A 407 -14.40 4.01 -4.25
N SER A 408 -13.54 3.13 -4.77
CA SER A 408 -13.40 1.75 -4.31
C SER A 408 -12.20 1.51 -3.39
N LEU A 409 -11.40 2.54 -3.09
CA LEU A 409 -10.31 2.43 -2.12
C LEU A 409 -10.85 2.55 -0.70
N LYS A 410 -10.90 1.43 0.02
CA LYS A 410 -11.47 1.33 1.38
C LYS A 410 -10.41 0.88 2.38
N SER A 411 -10.53 1.32 3.64
CA SER A 411 -9.71 0.81 4.75
C SER A 411 -10.23 -0.51 5.33
N ILE A 412 -11.52 -0.79 5.15
CA ILE A 412 -12.15 -2.03 5.60
C ILE A 412 -11.81 -3.15 4.61
N ASP A 413 -11.15 -4.18 5.12
CA ASP A 413 -10.79 -5.38 4.38
C ASP A 413 -11.39 -6.62 5.08
N PRO A 414 -12.29 -7.37 4.40
CA PRO A 414 -12.91 -8.57 4.96
C PRO A 414 -11.93 -9.70 5.32
N TYR A 415 -10.82 -9.81 4.61
CA TYR A 415 -9.79 -10.82 4.90
C TYR A 415 -9.02 -10.46 6.17
N LEU A 416 -8.69 -9.18 6.38
CA LEU A 416 -8.10 -8.72 7.64
C LEU A 416 -9.06 -8.91 8.83
N GLN A 417 -10.37 -8.81 8.60
CA GLN A 417 -11.37 -9.14 9.60
C GLN A 417 -11.36 -10.63 9.95
N ASN A 418 -11.33 -11.51 8.95
CA ASN A 418 -11.20 -12.96 9.15
C ASN A 418 -9.92 -13.33 9.96
N MET A 419 -8.78 -12.72 9.62
CA MET A 419 -7.54 -12.88 10.39
C MET A 419 -7.71 -12.47 11.86
N SER A 420 -8.41 -11.36 12.12
CA SER A 420 -8.70 -10.88 13.49
C SER A 420 -9.59 -11.86 14.25
N ASP A 421 -10.68 -12.31 13.63
CA ASP A 421 -11.64 -13.22 14.26
C ASP A 421 -11.03 -14.60 14.56
N TYR A 422 -10.10 -15.06 13.71
CA TYR A 422 -9.29 -16.26 13.96
C TYR A 422 -8.42 -16.11 15.22
N LEU A 423 -7.70 -14.98 15.37
CA LEU A 423 -6.87 -14.74 16.56
C LEU A 423 -7.71 -14.59 17.84
N GLU A 424 -8.91 -14.03 17.74
CA GLU A 424 -9.85 -13.90 18.86
C GLU A 424 -10.61 -15.21 19.19
N LYS A 425 -10.36 -16.29 18.44
CA LYS A 425 -11.02 -17.60 18.59
C LYS A 425 -12.55 -17.53 18.55
N LYS A 426 -13.11 -16.58 17.81
CA LYS A 426 -14.56 -16.52 17.60
C LYS A 426 -14.99 -17.74 16.77
N LYS A 427 -15.98 -18.50 17.24
CA LYS A 427 -16.56 -19.61 16.47
C LYS A 427 -17.18 -19.05 15.18
N LEU A 428 -16.56 -19.34 14.05
CA LEU A 428 -17.13 -19.07 12.74
C LEU A 428 -18.21 -20.14 12.46
N GLU A 429 -19.48 -19.81 12.71
CA GLU A 429 -20.59 -20.57 12.12
C GLU A 429 -20.61 -20.30 10.62
N GLY A 430 -20.09 -21.25 9.83
CA GLY A 430 -20.19 -21.27 8.37
C GLY A 430 -19.42 -20.16 7.65
N THR A 431 -18.18 -20.42 7.25
CA THR A 431 -17.51 -19.58 6.25
C THR A 431 -16.74 -20.43 5.25
N ASP A 432 -17.31 -20.56 4.05
CA ASP A 432 -16.62 -20.93 2.80
C ASP A 432 -15.69 -19.81 2.28
N GLY A 433 -15.46 -18.74 3.07
CA GLY A 433 -14.68 -17.55 2.70
C GLY A 433 -13.18 -17.63 3.01
N ASN A 434 -12.53 -18.74 2.65
CA ASN A 434 -11.16 -19.07 3.07
C ASN A 434 -10.02 -18.40 2.26
N THR A 435 -10.33 -17.50 1.34
CA THR A 435 -9.32 -16.88 0.45
C THR A 435 -9.43 -15.36 0.48
N PRO A 436 -8.30 -14.63 0.39
CA PRO A 436 -8.34 -13.19 0.11
C PRO A 436 -9.28 -12.92 -1.07
N PRO A 437 -10.15 -11.90 -0.99
CA PRO A 437 -11.16 -11.65 -2.02
C PRO A 437 -10.49 -11.26 -3.32
N THR A 438 -10.43 -12.15 -4.32
CA THR A 438 -9.65 -11.90 -5.55
C THR A 438 -10.41 -11.68 -6.83
N GLN A 439 -11.67 -12.07 -6.97
CA GLN A 439 -12.36 -11.92 -8.26
C GLN A 439 -13.22 -10.66 -8.39
N ASP A 440 -13.68 -10.08 -7.28
CA ASP A 440 -14.60 -8.93 -7.31
C ASP A 440 -13.93 -7.57 -7.12
N GLN A 441 -12.64 -7.55 -6.77
CA GLN A 441 -11.90 -6.32 -6.48
C GLN A 441 -11.71 -5.47 -7.75
N TRP A 442 -11.82 -4.15 -7.59
CA TRP A 442 -11.84 -3.21 -8.69
C TRP A 442 -10.53 -3.21 -9.50
N TYR A 443 -9.39 -3.42 -8.83
CA TYR A 443 -8.05 -3.42 -9.44
C TYR A 443 -7.68 -4.70 -10.21
N PHE A 444 -8.61 -5.67 -10.31
CA PHE A 444 -8.52 -6.81 -11.23
C PHE A 444 -9.44 -6.68 -12.45
N SER A 445 -10.29 -5.64 -12.51
CA SER A 445 -11.22 -5.43 -13.62
C SER A 445 -10.62 -4.49 -14.67
N ASP A 446 -10.27 -5.04 -15.83
CA ASP A 446 -9.76 -4.25 -16.96
C ASP A 446 -10.76 -3.18 -17.43
N ASP A 447 -12.06 -3.49 -17.39
CA ASP A 447 -13.12 -2.54 -17.74
C ASP A 447 -13.17 -1.35 -16.77
N VAL A 448 -13.04 -1.60 -15.46
CA VAL A 448 -12.98 -0.55 -14.45
C VAL A 448 -11.72 0.30 -14.65
N ILE A 449 -10.56 -0.33 -14.86
CA ILE A 449 -9.28 0.37 -15.10
C ILE A 449 -9.37 1.24 -16.37
N LYS A 450 -10.01 0.74 -17.43
CA LYS A 450 -10.22 1.49 -18.68
C LYS A 450 -11.11 2.71 -18.46
N GLN A 451 -12.24 2.56 -17.77
CA GLN A 451 -13.13 3.68 -17.45
C GLN A 451 -12.44 4.73 -16.56
N MET A 452 -11.69 4.29 -15.56
CA MET A 452 -10.88 5.19 -14.73
C MET A 452 -9.81 5.91 -15.54
N THR A 453 -9.21 5.26 -16.54
CA THR A 453 -8.22 5.88 -17.45
C THR A 453 -8.84 6.99 -18.28
N GLU A 454 -10.06 6.79 -18.78
CA GLU A 454 -10.79 7.84 -19.51
C GLU A 454 -11.09 9.03 -18.60
N LYS A 455 -11.53 8.79 -17.36
CA LYS A 455 -11.78 9.84 -16.37
C LYS A 455 -10.50 10.57 -15.92
N ALA A 456 -9.41 9.84 -15.67
CA ALA A 456 -8.13 10.44 -15.28
C ALA A 456 -7.56 11.33 -16.40
N LYS A 457 -7.73 10.93 -17.67
CA LYS A 457 -7.39 11.77 -18.83
C LYS A 457 -8.19 13.07 -18.86
N VAL A 458 -9.49 13.04 -18.56
CA VAL A 458 -10.30 14.27 -18.45
C VAL A 458 -9.68 15.22 -17.43
N VAL A 459 -9.32 14.74 -16.23
CA VAL A 459 -8.69 15.58 -15.20
C VAL A 459 -7.33 16.10 -15.66
N HIS A 460 -6.49 15.25 -16.26
CA HIS A 460 -5.19 15.63 -16.82
C HIS A 460 -5.31 16.74 -17.88
N ASP A 461 -6.19 16.56 -18.86
CA ASP A 461 -6.38 17.49 -19.97
C ASP A 461 -6.88 18.85 -19.48
N HIS A 462 -7.83 18.86 -18.52
CA HIS A 462 -8.32 20.09 -17.90
C HIS A 462 -7.23 20.77 -17.06
N ALA A 463 -6.48 20.01 -16.25
CA ALA A 463 -5.39 20.52 -15.44
C ALA A 463 -4.30 21.18 -16.32
N LYS A 464 -4.01 20.56 -17.46
CA LYS A 464 -3.06 21.09 -18.44
C LYS A 464 -3.58 22.36 -19.12
N ALA A 465 -4.84 22.39 -19.54
CA ALA A 465 -5.44 23.54 -20.23
C ALA A 465 -5.65 24.75 -19.31
N LEU A 466 -5.93 24.52 -18.02
CA LEU A 466 -6.31 25.56 -17.06
C LEU A 466 -5.22 25.89 -16.03
N LYS A 467 -3.99 25.39 -16.24
CA LYS A 467 -2.85 25.51 -15.32
C LYS A 467 -2.55 26.94 -14.83
N THR A 468 -2.88 27.96 -15.62
CA THR A 468 -2.61 29.38 -15.28
C THR A 468 -3.76 30.07 -14.55
N LYS A 469 -4.92 29.42 -14.39
CA LYS A 469 -6.09 29.99 -13.72
C LYS A 469 -6.18 29.50 -12.28
N ASN A 470 -5.80 30.36 -11.34
CA ASN A 470 -5.86 30.05 -9.90
C ASN A 470 -7.27 29.82 -9.35
N SER A 471 -8.33 30.12 -10.12
CA SER A 471 -9.71 29.82 -9.74
C SER A 471 -10.11 28.35 -9.96
N PHE A 472 -9.28 27.55 -10.63
CA PHE A 472 -9.50 26.13 -10.90
C PHE A 472 -8.53 25.27 -10.09
N HIS A 473 -9.08 24.31 -9.34
CA HIS A 473 -8.31 23.37 -8.54
C HIS A 473 -8.52 21.92 -9.03
N PHE A 474 -7.44 21.16 -9.08
CA PHE A 474 -7.43 19.75 -9.49
C PHE A 474 -6.93 18.92 -8.34
N LEU A 475 -7.77 17.99 -7.88
CA LEU A 475 -7.51 17.21 -6.67
C LEU A 475 -7.58 15.72 -6.97
N VAL A 476 -6.90 14.92 -6.14
CA VAL A 476 -7.02 13.46 -6.11
C VAL A 476 -7.31 13.04 -4.67
N ALA A 477 -8.37 12.29 -4.45
CA ALA A 477 -8.78 11.87 -3.11
C ALA A 477 -9.26 10.42 -3.10
N ALA A 478 -9.48 9.86 -1.92
CA ALA A 478 -10.12 8.58 -1.73
C ALA A 478 -11.33 8.74 -0.81
N ILE A 479 -12.53 8.52 -1.35
CA ILE A 479 -13.80 8.64 -0.63
C ILE A 479 -14.68 7.50 -1.10
N SER A 480 -15.02 6.59 -0.19
CA SER A 480 -15.84 5.43 -0.49
C SER A 480 -17.19 5.84 -1.08
N ASN A 481 -17.53 5.32 -2.26
CA ASN A 481 -18.85 5.50 -2.87
C ASN A 481 -19.20 4.28 -3.72
N ASP A 482 -20.17 3.49 -3.27
CA ASP A 482 -20.56 2.23 -3.92
C ASP A 482 -21.33 2.41 -5.23
N ASN A 483 -21.78 3.63 -5.55
CA ASN A 483 -22.43 3.94 -6.83
C ASN A 483 -21.43 3.93 -8.00
N TYR A 484 -20.14 4.09 -7.72
CA TYR A 484 -19.10 4.17 -8.74
C TYR A 484 -17.97 3.18 -8.43
N LYS A 485 -17.78 2.17 -9.27
CA LYS A 485 -16.68 1.20 -9.10
C LYS A 485 -15.34 1.79 -9.60
N GLY A 486 -14.27 1.60 -8.84
CA GLY A 486 -12.93 2.12 -9.11
C GLY A 486 -12.79 3.59 -8.72
N GLY A 487 -13.22 4.50 -9.61
CA GLY A 487 -13.11 5.93 -9.38
C GLY A 487 -14.08 6.78 -10.20
N SER A 488 -14.26 8.03 -9.75
CA SER A 488 -15.12 9.02 -10.40
C SER A 488 -14.56 10.44 -10.30
N ILE A 489 -15.13 11.38 -11.04
CA ILE A 489 -14.74 12.79 -10.96
C ILE A 489 -15.85 13.56 -10.26
N TYR A 490 -15.53 14.15 -9.13
CA TYR A 490 -16.43 15.02 -8.39
C TYR A 490 -16.17 16.45 -8.81
N HIS A 491 -17.25 17.16 -9.13
CA HIS A 491 -17.18 18.54 -9.58
C HIS A 491 -17.84 19.44 -8.56
N TYR A 492 -17.05 20.36 -8.00
CA TYR A 492 -17.53 21.41 -7.12
C TYR A 492 -17.46 22.74 -7.83
N ARG A 493 -18.51 23.54 -7.69
CA ARG A 493 -18.54 24.93 -8.15
C ARG A 493 -18.72 25.82 -6.93
N LYS A 494 -17.80 26.77 -6.76
CA LYS A 494 -17.58 27.52 -5.52
C LYS A 494 -17.41 26.52 -4.38
N ASN A 495 -18.39 26.43 -3.48
CA ASN A 495 -18.39 25.57 -2.31
C ASN A 495 -19.47 24.49 -2.33
N PHE A 496 -20.10 24.22 -3.49
CA PHE A 496 -21.16 23.22 -3.62
C PHE A 496 -20.75 22.09 -4.56
N LEU A 497 -21.02 20.85 -4.16
CA LEU A 497 -20.91 19.67 -5.01
C LEU A 497 -22.03 19.71 -6.07
N ILE A 498 -21.66 19.76 -7.34
CA ILE A 498 -22.59 19.80 -8.47
C ILE A 498 -22.90 18.39 -8.97
N THR A 499 -21.87 17.55 -9.11
CA THR A 499 -22.03 16.16 -9.54
C THR A 499 -20.88 15.28 -9.04
N GLU A 500 -21.19 14.01 -8.80
CA GLU A 500 -20.23 12.96 -8.42
C GLU A 500 -19.72 12.14 -9.63
N ASN A 501 -20.18 12.46 -10.84
CA ASN A 501 -19.81 11.76 -12.07
C ASN A 501 -19.66 12.72 -13.25
N PHE A 502 -18.72 13.65 -13.12
CA PHE A 502 -18.39 14.57 -14.18
C PHE A 502 -17.77 13.82 -15.38
N SER A 503 -18.34 14.01 -16.57
CA SER A 503 -17.94 13.31 -17.80
C SER A 503 -16.97 14.07 -18.69
N GLY A 504 -16.58 15.31 -18.32
CA GLY A 504 -15.63 16.11 -19.09
C GLY A 504 -16.19 16.78 -20.35
N TYR A 505 -17.43 16.46 -20.72
CA TYR A 505 -18.07 17.02 -21.92
C TYR A 505 -19.06 18.13 -21.60
N ALA A 506 -19.42 18.37 -20.33
CA ALA A 506 -20.38 19.41 -19.99
C ALA A 506 -19.84 20.80 -20.38
N CYS A 507 -20.46 21.44 -21.37
CA CYS A 507 -20.09 22.75 -21.87
C CYS A 507 -21.04 23.80 -21.27
N GLY A 508 -20.48 24.80 -20.58
CA GLY A 508 -21.25 25.96 -20.12
C GLY A 508 -21.55 26.87 -21.30
N LEU A 509 -22.83 27.02 -21.64
CA LEU A 509 -23.27 27.89 -22.71
C LEU A 509 -23.89 29.18 -22.15
N SER A 510 -23.68 30.28 -22.87
CA SER A 510 -24.22 31.59 -22.55
C SER A 510 -24.88 32.17 -23.80
N LEU A 511 -26.12 32.64 -23.67
CA LEU A 511 -26.83 33.28 -24.77
C LEU A 511 -26.15 34.61 -25.16
N ASP A 512 -26.16 34.95 -26.45
CA ASP A 512 -25.62 36.21 -26.96
C ASP A 512 -26.75 37.24 -27.15
N PRO A 513 -26.86 38.25 -26.27
CA PRO A 513 -27.87 39.31 -26.39
C PRO A 513 -27.77 40.11 -27.70
N ASN A 514 -26.61 40.12 -28.37
CA ASN A 514 -26.44 40.82 -29.63
C ASN A 514 -27.12 40.09 -30.79
N THR A 515 -27.29 38.78 -30.69
CA THR A 515 -27.97 37.96 -31.71
C THR A 515 -29.47 37.87 -31.48
N ALA A 516 -29.92 38.04 -30.23
CA ALA A 516 -31.30 37.85 -29.79
C ALA A 516 -32.32 38.64 -30.63
N HIS A 517 -33.32 37.96 -31.18
CA HIS A 517 -34.46 38.63 -31.80
C HIS A 517 -35.16 39.59 -30.84
N CYS A 518 -35.77 40.66 -31.38
CA CYS A 518 -36.40 41.71 -30.58
C CYS A 518 -37.57 41.24 -29.69
N GLU A 519 -38.16 40.07 -29.93
CA GLU A 519 -39.19 39.49 -29.05
C GLU A 519 -38.64 38.54 -27.99
N LEU A 520 -37.31 38.35 -27.91
CA LEU A 520 -36.68 37.47 -26.92
C LEU A 520 -36.14 38.26 -25.73
N LEU A 521 -36.56 37.85 -24.54
CA LEU A 521 -36.15 38.37 -23.25
C LEU A 521 -35.16 37.41 -22.61
N LEU A 522 -33.97 37.91 -22.25
CA LEU A 522 -32.96 37.14 -21.54
C LEU A 522 -33.04 37.40 -20.03
N SER A 523 -32.91 36.34 -19.23
CA SER A 523 -32.88 36.38 -17.77
C SER A 523 -31.80 35.46 -17.21
N GLU A 524 -31.64 35.47 -15.88
CA GLU A 524 -30.69 34.61 -15.15
C GLU A 524 -29.23 34.68 -15.63
N GLY A 525 -28.78 35.88 -16.02
CA GLY A 525 -27.42 36.10 -16.50
C GLY A 525 -27.14 35.44 -17.84
N ASP A 526 -28.01 35.69 -18.83
CA ASP A 526 -27.94 35.17 -20.20
C ASP A 526 -28.04 33.64 -20.31
N LYS A 527 -28.78 33.00 -19.39
CA LYS A 527 -28.99 31.53 -19.38
C LYS A 527 -30.42 31.11 -19.64
N GLU A 528 -31.37 32.01 -19.46
CA GLU A 528 -32.78 31.77 -19.72
C GLU A 528 -33.27 32.71 -20.83
N VAL A 529 -34.14 32.19 -21.71
CA VAL A 529 -34.77 32.96 -22.78
C VAL A 529 -36.27 32.71 -22.81
N THR A 530 -37.05 33.78 -22.90
CA THR A 530 -38.50 33.73 -23.05
C THR A 530 -38.96 34.62 -24.21
N ARG A 531 -40.04 34.23 -24.90
CA ARG A 531 -40.64 35.08 -25.95
C ARG A 531 -41.72 35.98 -25.35
N GLY A 532 -41.52 37.28 -25.42
CA GLY A 532 -42.41 38.30 -24.86
C GLY A 532 -42.78 39.39 -25.87
N GLU A 533 -43.00 40.60 -25.36
CA GLU A 533 -43.25 41.78 -26.18
C GLU A 533 -41.98 42.26 -26.90
N LYS A 534 -42.16 43.01 -27.98
CA LYS A 534 -41.06 43.55 -28.79
C LYS A 534 -40.24 44.58 -28.00
N GLN A 535 -38.97 44.27 -27.82
CA GLN A 535 -37.96 45.09 -27.16
C GLN A 535 -37.32 46.11 -28.11
N GLN A 536 -36.80 47.20 -27.55
CA GLN A 536 -36.02 48.21 -28.27
C GLN A 536 -34.54 47.83 -28.31
N TYR A 537 -34.20 46.72 -28.98
CA TYR A 537 -32.81 46.36 -29.18
C TYR A 537 -32.17 47.17 -30.33
N PRO A 538 -30.88 47.54 -30.23
CA PRO A 538 -30.18 48.19 -31.32
C PRO A 538 -30.11 47.25 -32.54
N ASP A 539 -30.28 47.81 -33.72
CA ASP A 539 -30.14 47.04 -34.96
C ASP A 539 -28.66 46.74 -35.21
N LEU A 540 -28.29 45.48 -34.98
CA LEU A 540 -26.95 44.95 -35.18
C LEU A 540 -26.97 43.98 -36.37
N PRO A 541 -25.91 43.91 -37.20
CA PRO A 541 -25.80 42.92 -38.26
C PRO A 541 -26.01 41.47 -37.79
N GLU A 542 -25.59 41.18 -36.57
CA GLU A 542 -25.64 39.85 -35.94
C GLU A 542 -27.04 39.50 -35.39
N ARG A 543 -27.95 40.47 -35.30
CA ARG A 543 -29.28 40.30 -34.68
C ARG A 543 -30.29 39.73 -35.64
N PHE A 544 -30.99 38.67 -35.23
CA PHE A 544 -32.13 38.14 -35.98
C PHE A 544 -33.27 39.18 -36.06
N SER A 545 -33.77 39.46 -37.27
CA SER A 545 -34.80 40.49 -37.48
C SER A 545 -36.23 39.96 -37.63
N GLU A 546 -36.41 38.76 -38.21
CA GLU A 546 -37.73 38.24 -38.56
C GLU A 546 -38.19 37.05 -37.71
N VAL A 547 -37.26 36.26 -37.16
CA VAL A 547 -37.55 35.00 -36.46
C VAL A 547 -37.06 35.06 -35.01
N PRO A 548 -37.83 34.53 -34.03
CA PRO A 548 -37.49 34.57 -32.61
C PRO A 548 -36.39 33.55 -32.26
N GLN A 549 -35.16 33.88 -32.66
CA GLN A 549 -33.97 33.05 -32.49
C GLN A 549 -32.85 33.79 -31.75
N ILE A 550 -31.94 33.01 -31.16
CA ILE A 550 -30.76 33.48 -30.45
C ILE A 550 -29.63 32.45 -30.53
N LEU A 551 -28.38 32.91 -30.63
CA LEU A 551 -27.18 32.06 -30.55
C LEU A 551 -26.57 32.08 -29.16
N CYS A 552 -25.81 31.05 -28.84
CA CYS A 552 -24.83 31.09 -27.76
C CYS A 552 -23.53 31.76 -28.23
N ARG A 553 -22.78 32.33 -27.29
CA ARG A 553 -21.51 33.02 -27.53
C ARG A 553 -20.38 32.05 -27.88
N GLU A 554 -20.43 30.85 -27.31
CA GLU A 554 -19.38 29.86 -27.38
C GLU A 554 -19.36 29.15 -28.74
N GLU A 555 -18.18 29.13 -29.38
CA GLU A 555 -17.92 28.32 -30.57
C GLU A 555 -17.44 26.92 -30.18
N LEU A 556 -18.01 25.90 -30.79
CA LEU A 556 -17.73 24.50 -30.46
C LEU A 556 -16.98 23.80 -31.60
N THR A 557 -15.81 23.25 -31.28
CA THR A 557 -14.94 22.50 -32.21
C THR A 557 -14.54 21.13 -31.68
N GLY A 558 -15.07 20.72 -30.52
CA GLY A 558 -14.67 19.52 -29.80
C GLY A 558 -15.86 18.64 -29.40
N ARG A 559 -15.70 17.87 -28.32
CA ARG A 559 -16.79 17.13 -27.70
C ARG A 559 -17.48 17.97 -26.64
N CYS A 560 -18.75 18.26 -26.84
CA CYS A 560 -19.56 19.07 -25.93
C CYS A 560 -20.91 18.43 -25.66
N TYR A 561 -21.34 18.51 -24.42
CA TYR A 561 -22.63 18.10 -23.93
C TYR A 561 -23.27 19.28 -23.21
N TRP A 562 -24.52 19.59 -23.53
CA TRP A 562 -25.30 20.60 -22.80
C TRP A 562 -26.75 20.16 -22.69
N GLU A 563 -27.45 20.70 -21.70
CA GLU A 563 -28.87 20.42 -21.48
C GLU A 563 -29.67 21.71 -21.57
N VAL A 564 -30.87 21.61 -22.14
CA VAL A 564 -31.84 22.69 -22.21
C VAL A 564 -33.11 22.25 -21.48
N GLU A 565 -33.51 23.03 -20.48
CA GLU A 565 -34.75 22.82 -19.74
C GLU A 565 -35.90 23.62 -20.38
N CYS A 566 -37.01 22.94 -20.66
CA CYS A 566 -38.19 23.56 -21.28
C CYS A 566 -39.34 23.63 -20.28
N LYS A 567 -39.49 24.76 -19.57
CA LYS A 567 -40.52 24.96 -18.52
C LYS A 567 -41.98 24.82 -19.02
N ALA A 568 -42.23 25.01 -20.32
CA ALA A 568 -43.54 24.88 -20.96
C ALA A 568 -43.56 23.80 -22.05
N PHE A 569 -42.83 22.69 -21.84
CA PHE A 569 -42.59 21.64 -22.85
C PHE A 569 -43.85 21.15 -23.59
N LEU A 570 -45.00 21.03 -22.93
CA LEU A 570 -46.24 20.54 -23.54
C LEU A 570 -47.06 21.61 -24.29
N GLN A 571 -46.69 22.89 -24.18
CA GLN A 571 -47.48 24.03 -24.67
C GLN A 571 -46.69 24.95 -25.61
N ALA A 572 -45.39 24.69 -25.80
CA ALA A 572 -44.50 25.55 -26.54
C ALA A 572 -43.73 24.84 -27.66
N CYS A 573 -43.52 25.52 -28.78
CA CYS A 573 -42.61 25.10 -29.84
C CYS A 573 -41.24 25.70 -29.58
N VAL A 574 -40.26 24.85 -29.28
CA VAL A 574 -38.86 25.23 -29.05
C VAL A 574 -37.97 24.45 -30.02
N ASP A 575 -36.97 25.14 -30.55
CA ASP A 575 -35.90 24.59 -31.37
C ASP A 575 -34.58 24.65 -30.60
N VAL A 576 -33.84 23.55 -30.56
CA VAL A 576 -32.51 23.48 -29.94
C VAL A 576 -31.56 22.82 -30.92
N ASP A 577 -30.47 23.51 -31.30
CA ASP A 577 -29.47 22.91 -32.19
C ASP A 577 -28.15 23.71 -32.30
N VAL A 578 -27.35 23.48 -33.34
CA VAL A 578 -26.09 24.15 -33.69
C VAL A 578 -26.09 24.65 -35.14
N CYS A 579 -25.39 25.76 -35.39
CA CYS A 579 -25.25 26.37 -36.73
C CYS A 579 -23.84 26.91 -36.98
N TYR A 580 -23.46 27.16 -38.23
CA TYR A 580 -22.25 27.94 -38.52
C TYR A 580 -22.51 29.45 -38.38
N LYS A 581 -21.42 30.21 -38.21
CA LYS A 581 -21.47 31.66 -38.03
C LYS A 581 -22.14 32.40 -39.20
N GLN A 582 -22.03 31.87 -40.40
CA GLN A 582 -22.49 32.45 -41.67
C GLN A 582 -24.01 32.37 -41.87
N LEU A 583 -24.75 31.80 -40.91
CA LEU A 583 -26.20 31.79 -40.98
C LEU A 583 -26.74 33.23 -41.11
N GLU A 584 -27.57 33.47 -42.13
CA GLU A 584 -28.14 34.79 -42.41
C GLU A 584 -29.05 35.24 -41.25
N ARG A 585 -28.94 36.52 -40.86
CA ARG A 585 -29.67 37.10 -39.71
C ARG A 585 -30.86 37.96 -40.13
N LYS A 586 -30.91 38.39 -41.39
CA LYS A 586 -31.82 39.43 -41.88
C LYS A 586 -32.60 38.92 -43.08
N GLY A 587 -33.91 39.15 -43.06
CA GLY A 587 -34.81 38.80 -44.16
C GLY A 587 -35.73 37.63 -43.84
N ASN A 588 -36.71 37.42 -44.71
CA ASN A 588 -37.82 36.48 -44.52
C ASN A 588 -37.76 35.28 -45.50
N ASN A 589 -36.57 34.97 -45.99
CA ASN A 589 -36.31 33.89 -46.95
C ASN A 589 -35.99 32.57 -46.22
N ASP A 590 -35.98 31.46 -46.98
CA ASP A 590 -35.57 30.15 -46.48
C ASP A 590 -34.12 30.10 -45.97
N ALA A 591 -33.30 31.10 -46.31
CA ALA A 591 -31.93 31.22 -45.83
C ALA A 591 -31.82 31.77 -44.39
N CYS A 592 -32.85 32.48 -43.92
CA CYS A 592 -33.01 32.94 -42.53
C CYS A 592 -33.95 32.04 -41.70
N ARG A 593 -34.68 31.12 -42.35
CA ARG A 593 -35.68 30.23 -41.73
C ARG A 593 -35.15 28.79 -41.64
N LEU A 594 -35.62 28.06 -40.64
CA LEU A 594 -35.16 26.73 -40.24
C LEU A 594 -35.26 25.67 -41.36
N GLY A 595 -34.27 24.77 -41.46
CA GLY A 595 -34.37 23.46 -42.12
C GLY A 595 -34.15 23.41 -43.65
N ASN A 596 -34.08 24.56 -44.33
CA ASN A 596 -34.08 24.62 -45.80
C ASN A 596 -32.71 24.91 -46.44
N ASN A 597 -31.63 24.94 -45.65
CA ASN A 597 -30.26 25.07 -46.12
C ASN A 597 -29.35 23.95 -45.59
N THR A 598 -28.25 23.69 -46.30
CA THR A 598 -27.38 22.51 -46.14
C THR A 598 -26.64 22.44 -44.79
N ILE A 599 -26.80 23.42 -43.89
CA ILE A 599 -26.03 23.52 -42.65
C ILE A 599 -26.85 24.14 -41.51
N LEU A 600 -28.01 23.55 -41.23
CA LEU A 600 -28.72 23.70 -39.95
C LEU A 600 -29.31 22.35 -39.60
N TRP A 601 -28.96 21.85 -38.41
CA TRP A 601 -29.72 20.79 -37.78
C TRP A 601 -30.81 21.48 -36.96
N CYS A 602 -31.99 20.89 -36.88
CA CYS A 602 -33.00 21.39 -35.96
C CYS A 602 -33.78 20.24 -35.35
N PHE A 603 -33.99 20.32 -34.04
CA PHE A 603 -34.94 19.50 -33.32
C PHE A 603 -36.10 20.36 -32.81
N THR A 604 -37.27 20.22 -33.42
CA THR A 604 -38.46 21.02 -33.10
C THR A 604 -39.50 20.18 -32.38
N HIS A 605 -40.09 20.74 -31.32
CA HIS A 605 -41.34 20.23 -30.74
C HIS A 605 -42.55 20.80 -31.50
N HIS A 606 -43.40 19.92 -32.06
CA HIS A 606 -44.63 20.30 -32.74
C HIS A 606 -45.86 19.81 -31.94
N PRO A 607 -46.54 20.68 -31.17
CA PRO A 607 -47.87 20.41 -30.66
C PRO A 607 -48.86 20.54 -31.82
N ASP A 608 -49.64 19.48 -32.08
CA ASP A 608 -50.60 19.45 -33.17
C ASP A 608 -51.68 20.53 -32.99
N GLN A 609 -51.89 21.33 -34.03
CA GLN A 609 -52.94 22.35 -34.11
C GLN A 609 -54.05 21.81 -35.02
N GLY A 610 -54.79 20.83 -34.53
CA GLY A 610 -56.09 20.44 -35.10
C GLY A 610 -56.11 19.15 -35.91
N SER A 611 -56.23 18.02 -35.23
CA SER A 611 -57.29 17.01 -35.42
C SER A 611 -57.07 15.89 -34.40
N GLY A 612 -58.14 15.32 -33.85
CA GLY A 612 -58.06 14.38 -32.73
C GLY A 612 -57.17 13.17 -33.00
N GLU A 613 -56.35 12.83 -31.99
CA GLU A 613 -55.61 11.57 -31.82
C GLU A 613 -54.25 11.38 -32.51
N ASN A 614 -53.42 12.43 -32.62
CA ASN A 614 -51.96 12.24 -32.84
C ASN A 614 -51.13 12.54 -31.58
N PRO A 615 -50.21 11.64 -31.17
CA PRO A 615 -49.36 11.86 -30.00
C PRO A 615 -48.29 12.92 -30.26
N LEU A 616 -47.89 13.63 -29.18
CA LEU A 616 -46.77 14.57 -29.18
C LEU A 616 -45.53 13.94 -29.85
N SER A 617 -44.90 14.70 -30.75
CA SER A 617 -43.74 14.21 -31.49
C SER A 617 -42.60 15.22 -31.52
N PHE A 618 -41.41 14.65 -31.56
CA PHE A 618 -40.16 15.34 -31.83
C PHE A 618 -39.85 15.30 -33.32
N CYS A 619 -39.47 16.42 -33.92
CA CYS A 619 -39.12 16.50 -35.32
C CYS A 619 -37.63 16.81 -35.51
N ALA A 620 -36.88 15.89 -36.08
CA ALA A 620 -35.50 16.11 -36.51
C ALA A 620 -35.51 16.52 -37.99
N LYS A 621 -35.00 17.71 -38.31
CA LYS A 621 -34.96 18.27 -39.67
C LYS A 621 -33.53 18.51 -40.13
N HIS A 622 -33.23 18.11 -41.37
CA HIS A 622 -31.95 18.38 -42.03
C HIS A 622 -32.10 18.25 -43.55
N ASN A 623 -31.59 19.22 -44.32
CA ASN A 623 -31.54 19.18 -45.79
C ASN A 623 -32.90 18.85 -46.45
N ASN A 624 -33.97 19.54 -46.04
CA ASN A 624 -35.37 19.28 -46.46
C ASN A 624 -35.94 17.89 -46.09
N GLU A 625 -35.20 17.06 -45.34
CA GLU A 625 -35.73 15.82 -44.77
C GLU A 625 -36.20 16.06 -43.34
N SER A 626 -37.36 15.48 -42.99
CA SER A 626 -37.93 15.53 -41.64
C SER A 626 -38.19 14.11 -41.14
N LYS A 627 -37.79 13.83 -39.90
CA LYS A 627 -38.07 12.57 -39.19
C LYS A 627 -38.79 12.86 -37.88
N TYR A 628 -39.85 12.11 -37.60
CA TYR A 628 -40.67 12.28 -36.41
C TYR A 628 -40.44 11.12 -35.43
N TYR A 629 -40.31 11.46 -34.15
CA TYR A 629 -40.09 10.51 -33.05
C TYR A 629 -41.18 10.69 -31.99
N PRO A 630 -41.76 9.60 -31.45
CA PRO A 630 -42.78 9.70 -30.42
C PRO A 630 -42.18 10.22 -29.11
N VAL A 631 -42.92 11.09 -28.41
CA VAL A 631 -42.57 11.55 -27.07
C VAL A 631 -43.19 10.61 -26.03
N HIS A 632 -42.44 10.30 -24.95
CA HIS A 632 -42.99 9.52 -23.85
C HIS A 632 -44.18 10.24 -23.19
N PRO A 633 -45.22 9.54 -22.67
CA PRO A 633 -46.40 10.18 -22.09
C PRO A 633 -46.12 11.16 -20.93
N THR A 634 -44.98 10.98 -20.24
CA THR A 634 -44.52 11.86 -19.16
C THR A 634 -43.76 13.10 -19.67
N GLY A 635 -43.65 13.29 -20.98
CA GLY A 635 -42.91 14.38 -21.62
C GLY A 635 -41.39 14.23 -21.53
N CYS A 636 -40.69 15.30 -21.89
CA CYS A 636 -39.25 15.42 -21.78
C CYS A 636 -38.86 16.77 -21.14
N PRO A 637 -38.66 16.83 -19.81
CA PRO A 637 -38.45 18.10 -19.11
C PRO A 637 -37.12 18.76 -19.48
N ARG A 638 -36.11 17.95 -19.82
CA ARG A 638 -34.78 18.40 -20.23
C ARG A 638 -34.33 17.66 -21.49
N LEU A 639 -33.84 18.42 -22.46
CA LEU A 639 -33.24 17.90 -23.68
C LEU A 639 -31.71 17.97 -23.57
N GLY A 640 -31.05 16.83 -23.63
CA GLY A 640 -29.58 16.73 -23.68
C GLY A 640 -29.08 16.69 -25.11
N VAL A 641 -28.05 17.47 -25.41
CA VAL A 641 -27.41 17.53 -26.73
C VAL A 641 -25.94 17.21 -26.60
N PHE A 642 -25.45 16.24 -27.38
CA PHE A 642 -24.05 15.85 -27.44
C PHE A 642 -23.49 16.06 -28.85
N LEU A 643 -22.53 16.98 -28.96
CA LEU A 643 -21.71 17.20 -30.13
C LEU A 643 -20.39 16.44 -29.97
N ASP A 644 -20.05 15.59 -30.95
CA ASP A 644 -18.67 15.17 -31.21
C ASP A 644 -18.27 15.75 -32.57
N TRP A 645 -17.69 16.95 -32.53
CA TRP A 645 -17.33 17.70 -33.74
C TRP A 645 -16.29 16.94 -34.58
N VAL A 646 -15.33 16.27 -33.93
CA VAL A 646 -14.26 15.51 -34.60
C VAL A 646 -14.80 14.25 -35.26
N ALA A 647 -15.69 13.52 -34.58
CA ALA A 647 -16.34 12.33 -35.13
C ALA A 647 -17.51 12.67 -36.07
N GLY A 648 -17.88 13.95 -36.18
CA GLY A 648 -18.95 14.39 -37.06
C GLY A 648 -20.35 13.96 -36.60
N THR A 649 -20.59 13.90 -35.29
CA THR A 649 -21.85 13.42 -34.73
C THR A 649 -22.52 14.47 -33.86
N LEU A 650 -23.83 14.65 -34.01
CA LEU A 650 -24.66 15.47 -33.12
C LEU A 650 -25.85 14.62 -32.66
N SER A 651 -25.94 14.35 -31.36
CA SER A 651 -26.92 13.43 -30.77
C SER A 651 -27.82 14.15 -29.77
N PHE A 652 -29.09 13.76 -29.77
CA PHE A 652 -30.14 14.30 -28.91
C PHE A 652 -30.68 13.21 -27.99
N TYR A 653 -30.90 13.58 -26.73
CA TYR A 653 -31.34 12.70 -25.67
C TYR A 653 -32.45 13.35 -24.87
N CYS A 654 -33.41 12.55 -24.42
CA CYS A 654 -34.32 12.96 -23.37
C CYS A 654 -33.71 12.65 -22.01
N VAL A 655 -33.72 13.61 -21.08
CA VAL A 655 -33.16 13.47 -19.74
C VAL A 655 -34.30 13.39 -18.70
N LEU A 656 -34.47 12.23 -18.08
CA LEU A 656 -35.50 11.98 -17.05
C LEU A 656 -34.86 11.54 -15.73
N SER A 657 -35.05 12.35 -14.68
CA SER A 657 -34.37 12.26 -13.37
C SER A 657 -32.85 12.32 -13.50
N ASP A 658 -32.20 11.26 -14.00
CA ASP A 658 -30.77 11.19 -14.37
C ASP A 658 -30.47 10.13 -15.47
N LYS A 659 -31.52 9.65 -16.17
CA LYS A 659 -31.39 8.68 -17.27
C LYS A 659 -31.44 9.39 -18.62
N LEU A 660 -30.46 9.10 -19.47
CA LEU A 660 -30.37 9.55 -20.86
C LEU A 660 -31.05 8.55 -21.79
N SER A 661 -32.17 8.93 -22.39
CA SER A 661 -32.83 8.17 -23.47
C SER A 661 -32.49 8.77 -24.82
N HIS A 662 -31.74 8.04 -25.65
CA HIS A 662 -31.40 8.49 -27.00
C HIS A 662 -32.66 8.73 -27.85
N ILE A 663 -32.67 9.84 -28.59
CA ILE A 663 -33.77 10.20 -29.50
C ILE A 663 -33.29 10.11 -30.95
N HIS A 664 -32.24 10.86 -31.29
CA HIS A 664 -31.72 10.95 -32.66
C HIS A 664 -30.23 11.27 -32.70
N SER A 665 -29.55 10.88 -33.76
CA SER A 665 -28.18 11.31 -34.04
C SER A 665 -28.02 11.68 -35.51
N PHE A 666 -27.57 12.90 -35.76
CA PHE A 666 -27.08 13.32 -37.06
C PHE A 666 -25.62 12.90 -37.22
N ARG A 667 -25.28 12.47 -38.44
CA ARG A 667 -23.90 12.20 -38.85
C ARG A 667 -23.57 13.09 -40.04
N THR A 668 -22.53 13.90 -39.90
CA THR A 668 -22.10 14.88 -40.89
C THR A 668 -20.59 15.10 -40.79
N LYS A 669 -20.02 15.88 -41.70
CA LYS A 669 -18.66 16.40 -41.57
C LYS A 669 -18.74 17.89 -41.28
N PHE A 670 -18.44 18.30 -40.06
CA PHE A 670 -18.35 19.72 -39.72
C PHE A 670 -17.11 20.33 -40.41
N SER A 671 -17.31 21.41 -41.14
CA SER A 671 -16.24 22.11 -41.88
C SER A 671 -15.67 23.29 -41.11
N GLU A 672 -16.43 23.81 -40.15
CA GLU A 672 -16.15 25.02 -39.38
C GLU A 672 -16.68 24.89 -37.94
N PRO A 673 -16.26 25.76 -37.00
CA PRO A 673 -16.84 25.81 -35.66
C PRO A 673 -18.36 25.99 -35.70
N VAL A 674 -19.07 25.29 -34.82
CA VAL A 674 -20.53 25.40 -34.69
C VAL A 674 -20.90 26.18 -33.44
N TYR A 675 -21.99 26.95 -33.52
CA TYR A 675 -22.55 27.74 -32.44
C TYR A 675 -23.91 27.15 -32.06
N PRO A 676 -24.13 26.80 -30.77
CA PRO A 676 -25.44 26.41 -30.30
C PRO A 676 -26.45 27.55 -30.49
N PHE A 677 -27.70 27.20 -30.78
CA PHE A 677 -28.78 28.15 -30.94
C PHE A 677 -30.08 27.63 -30.32
N VAL A 678 -30.95 28.58 -29.95
CA VAL A 678 -32.29 28.32 -29.45
C VAL A 678 -33.30 29.16 -30.22
N GLY A 679 -34.40 28.53 -30.64
CA GLY A 679 -35.57 29.19 -31.22
C GLY A 679 -36.80 29.04 -30.32
N VAL A 680 -37.53 30.12 -30.06
CA VAL A 680 -38.75 30.08 -29.23
C VAL A 680 -39.94 30.55 -30.08
N ILE A 681 -40.70 29.62 -30.66
CA ILE A 681 -41.71 29.91 -31.68
C ILE A 681 -43.07 30.28 -31.08
N THR A 682 -43.42 29.84 -29.88
CA THR A 682 -44.71 30.17 -29.24
C THR A 682 -44.55 31.26 -28.18
N ARG A 683 -45.47 32.23 -28.16
CA ARG A 683 -45.59 33.16 -27.02
C ARG A 683 -46.15 32.39 -25.83
N VAL A 684 -45.44 32.43 -24.71
CA VAL A 684 -45.96 31.90 -23.45
C VAL A 684 -46.74 33.04 -22.79
N TYR A 685 -48.07 32.97 -22.85
CA TYR A 685 -48.91 33.91 -22.11
C TYR A 685 -48.97 33.44 -20.66
N THR A 686 -48.24 34.10 -19.77
CA THR A 686 -48.47 33.96 -18.33
C THR A 686 -49.68 34.82 -17.96
N CYS A 687 -50.82 34.20 -17.64
CA CYS A 687 -51.93 34.90 -17.01
C CYS A 687 -51.52 35.38 -15.62
N GLU A 688 -51.14 36.65 -15.48
CA GLU A 688 -51.15 37.31 -14.18
C GLU A 688 -52.60 37.69 -13.84
N HIS A 689 -53.12 37.05 -12.79
CA HIS A 689 -54.30 37.45 -12.01
C HIS A 689 -55.57 37.93 -12.78
N GLY A 690 -56.41 36.96 -13.15
CA GLY A 690 -57.87 37.09 -13.03
C GLY A 690 -58.65 37.79 -14.15
N ARG A 691 -58.90 37.08 -15.26
CA ARG A 691 -60.23 36.78 -15.87
C ARG A 691 -60.03 36.11 -17.25
N ALA A 692 -61.01 35.30 -17.63
CA ALA A 692 -60.95 34.25 -18.66
C ALA A 692 -60.52 34.72 -20.06
N CYS A 693 -59.73 33.88 -20.73
CA CYS A 693 -59.55 33.84 -22.18
C CYS A 693 -60.39 32.70 -22.76
N PHE A 694 -61.08 32.95 -23.89
CA PHE A 694 -61.62 31.90 -24.76
C PHE A 694 -60.50 31.26 -25.57
#